data_AF-A0AAD4X9T3-F1
#
_entry.id   AF-A0AAD4X9T3-F1
#
_cell.length_a   1.000
_cell.length_b   1.000
_cell.length_c   1.000
_cell.angle_alpha   90.00
_cell.angle_beta   90.00
_cell.angle_gamma   90.00
#
_symmetry.space_group_name_H-M   'P 1'
#
loop_
_entity.id
_entity.type
_entity.pdbx_description
1 polymer ?
#
loop_
_entity_poly.entity_id
_entity_poly.type
_entity_poly.pdbx_seq_one_letter_code
_entity_poly.pdbx_strand_id
1 'polypeptide(L)'
;MANSIETIFKEKKYPFLFASFILLLCFTILLISNTRNSISYVPKITDLQSTTTQSIIPSIKSDDEVVSSSTSSSAGGSSSSDDNDDDEEKGDSAEMDWRLCKGSVATDYIPCLDNMKAIKGLKSRRHMEHRERHCPKPNSRCLIPIPKGYKMTLPWPKSRDMIWYDNVPHPKLVEYKKDQNWVRKSGDYLVFPGGGTQFKDGVMNYILFIEKTYPAIKWGTHTRVILDVGCGVASFGGYLLDKNVITMSFAPKDEHEAQIQFALERGIPATLSVIGTQRLTFSDNAFDLIHCARCRVHWDADGGKPLMELNRVLRPGGVFVWSATPVYRDDNERDRNVWKAMVALTESICWKVVAKTVDATGIGLVIYQKPVSNVCYEERKVNDPPLCHQMEKREPSWYTPLGSCLPQLPVVNSGGEYKWPTPWPQRLSSRPASLESSAEEIFYEDSKHWSALVSDVYMGGLAINWSTIRNVMDMNAGYGGFAAALINQPLWVMNIVPIQQPDTLSAIYDRGLIGMYHDWCEPLSTYPRTYDLLHSSYLFGNLTMRCDIVDVTVEMDRILRPGGLVLVQDSLEMINKLSPIFRSLHWKTKLYEDQFLVAKKVLVISNTRNFVSYIPKITDPGISSTSSSGLPDNDDEEKAGSAAGADIDWRLCNGSVATDYIPCLDNMKAIKGLKSRRHMEHRERHCPKPNSRCLIPIPKGYKMRLSWPKSRDMIWYDNVPHPKLVEYKKDQNWVRKSGDYLVFPGGGTQFKEGVMNYINFIEKSYNAIKWGTHTRVILDVGCGVASFGGYLLDKNVITMSFAPKDEHEAQIQFALERGIPATLSVIGTQMLTFSDNAFDLVHCARCRVHWDADGGKPLMELNRVLRPGGVFVWSATPVYRRDNERDLNDWKAMVALTESICWKVVAKAVDSTGIGLVIYQKPVSNVCYEKRKVNDPPLCHQIEKRKPSWYTSLDSCLPQLPAVNSGGKYKWPSPWPQRLSSKPASLEPNAEEIFYEDTKHWSALVSDVYLGGLAINWLSVRNVMDMNAGYGGFAAALIYQPLWVMNIVPIQQPDTLPVIYDRGLIGMYHDWCEPLSTYPRTYDLLHSSYLFGNLTKRCDIVDVAAEMDRILRPGGLVLIQDTLEMINKLGPIFRSLHWETKLYEDQFFVAKKGSWRPTTYDA
;
A
#
# COMPACT_ATOMS: atom_id res chain seq x y z
N MET A 1 76.60 -10.14 23.15
CA MET A 1 75.81 -9.70 21.99
C MET A 1 75.61 -8.20 22.11
N ALA A 2 76.35 -7.37 21.38
CA ALA A 2 76.31 -5.90 21.52
C ALA A 2 76.34 -5.13 20.19
N ASN A 3 77.06 -5.63 19.18
CA ASN A 3 77.30 -4.91 17.91
C ASN A 3 76.29 -5.26 16.79
N SER A 4 74.99 -5.38 17.11
CA SER A 4 73.95 -5.74 16.12
C SER A 4 72.64 -4.95 16.25
N ILE A 5 72.63 -3.85 17.01
CA ILE A 5 71.42 -3.06 17.28
C ILE A 5 71.44 -1.72 16.51
N GLU A 6 72.60 -1.04 16.39
CA GLU A 6 72.69 0.25 15.68
C GLU A 6 72.32 0.17 14.19
N THR A 7 72.58 -0.96 13.53
CA THR A 7 72.24 -1.17 12.11
C THR A 7 70.73 -1.25 11.85
N ILE A 8 69.91 -1.56 12.86
CA ILE A 8 68.44 -1.67 12.70
C ILE A 8 67.78 -0.29 12.77
N PHE A 9 68.35 0.67 13.51
CA PHE A 9 67.74 1.98 13.76
C PHE A 9 67.78 2.99 12.59
N LYS A 10 68.40 2.65 11.44
CA LYS A 10 68.49 3.54 10.27
C LYS A 10 67.45 3.32 9.17
N GLU A 11 66.70 2.21 9.16
CA GLU A 11 65.59 2.02 8.22
C GLU A 11 64.21 2.22 8.89
N LYS A 12 63.51 3.30 8.53
CA LYS A 12 62.14 3.58 8.99
C LYS A 12 61.10 2.68 8.29
N LYS A 13 61.01 1.42 8.71
CA LYS A 13 59.93 0.49 8.31
C LYS A 13 59.30 -0.18 9.55
N TYR A 14 58.02 -0.52 9.45
CA TYR A 14 57.24 -1.30 10.44
C TYR A 14 56.98 -0.71 11.85
N PRO A 15 56.47 0.54 12.00
CA PRO A 15 55.97 1.02 13.30
C PRO A 15 54.83 0.16 13.88
N PHE A 16 54.12 -0.58 13.04
CA PHE A 16 53.01 -1.47 13.43
C PHE A 16 53.43 -2.64 14.34
N LEU A 17 54.63 -3.20 14.15
CA LEU A 17 55.08 -4.35 14.95
C LEU A 17 55.34 -3.95 16.41
N PHE A 18 55.88 -2.76 16.65
CA PHE A 18 56.12 -2.24 17.99
C PHE A 18 54.81 -1.94 18.74
N ALA A 19 53.82 -1.36 18.05
CA ALA A 19 52.48 -1.15 18.60
C ALA A 19 51.76 -2.48 18.93
N SER A 20 51.88 -3.48 18.06
CA SER A 20 51.31 -4.82 18.27
C SER A 20 51.93 -5.53 19.48
N PHE A 21 53.24 -5.44 19.67
CA PHE A 21 53.94 -6.03 20.81
C PHE A 21 53.49 -5.42 22.16
N ILE A 22 53.35 -4.09 22.22
CA ILE A 22 52.84 -3.38 23.41
C ILE A 22 51.39 -3.79 23.71
N LEU A 23 50.53 -3.87 22.69
CA LEU A 23 49.14 -4.33 22.84
C LEU A 23 49.06 -5.75 23.40
N LEU A 24 49.91 -6.67 22.93
CA LEU A 24 49.96 -8.04 23.43
C LEU A 24 50.35 -8.08 24.91
N LEU A 25 51.34 -7.28 25.31
CA LEU A 25 51.81 -7.16 26.70
C LEU A 25 50.72 -6.64 27.64
N CYS A 26 49.96 -5.63 27.22
CA CYS A 26 48.82 -5.12 27.99
C CYS A 26 47.71 -6.16 28.14
N PHE A 27 47.46 -6.97 27.10
CA PHE A 27 46.42 -8.00 27.12
C PHE A 27 46.77 -9.17 28.06
N THR A 28 48.04 -9.58 28.13
CA THR A 28 48.48 -10.62 29.08
C THR A 28 48.42 -10.14 30.53
N ILE A 29 48.73 -8.86 30.81
CA ILE A 29 48.58 -8.27 32.16
C ILE A 29 47.10 -8.27 32.60
N LEU A 30 46.18 -7.88 31.70
CA LEU A 30 44.73 -7.89 31.99
C LEU A 30 44.21 -9.29 32.32
N LEU A 31 44.64 -10.33 31.57
CA LEU A 31 44.22 -11.71 31.81
C LEU A 31 44.67 -12.24 33.19
N ILE A 32 45.86 -11.87 33.65
CA ILE A 32 46.37 -12.27 34.98
C ILE A 32 45.61 -11.57 36.12
N SER A 33 45.10 -10.36 35.88
CA SER A 33 44.45 -9.55 36.93
C SER A 33 43.05 -9.99 37.35
N ASN A 34 42.37 -10.84 36.56
CA ASN A 34 40.91 -11.07 36.70
C ASN A 34 40.51 -12.42 37.35
N THR A 35 41.46 -13.22 37.84
CA THR A 35 41.19 -14.52 38.47
C THR A 35 41.01 -14.43 39.99
N ARG A 36 40.00 -13.68 40.47
CA ARG A 36 39.59 -13.69 41.90
C ARG A 36 38.12 -13.27 42.10
N ASN A 37 37.20 -14.24 41.99
CA ASN A 37 36.13 -14.49 42.97
C ASN A 37 35.21 -15.62 42.46
N SER A 38 34.89 -16.56 43.35
CA SER A 38 34.05 -17.73 43.07
C SER A 38 33.26 -18.12 44.31
N ILE A 39 31.93 -18.18 44.21
CA ILE A 39 31.05 -18.73 45.25
C ILE A 39 30.03 -19.64 44.56
N SER A 40 29.82 -20.83 45.13
CA SER A 40 29.01 -21.92 44.58
C SER A 40 27.72 -22.10 45.39
N TYR A 41 26.59 -22.43 44.75
CA TYR A 41 25.46 -23.07 45.45
C TYR A 41 24.63 -23.99 44.54
N VAL A 42 24.30 -25.16 45.10
CA VAL A 42 23.66 -26.38 44.55
C VAL A 42 23.18 -27.18 45.79
N PRO A 43 22.20 -28.12 45.79
CA PRO A 43 21.17 -28.53 44.80
C PRO A 43 19.71 -28.46 45.36
N LYS A 44 18.69 -28.91 44.59
CA LYS A 44 17.94 -30.18 44.85
C LYS A 44 16.76 -30.43 43.90
N ILE A 45 16.52 -31.72 43.65
CA ILE A 45 15.33 -32.33 43.01
C ILE A 45 15.04 -33.61 43.80
N THR A 46 13.77 -33.88 44.14
CA THR A 46 13.22 -35.22 44.46
C THR A 46 11.69 -35.17 44.48
N ASP A 47 11.07 -35.98 43.62
CA ASP A 47 9.86 -36.80 43.89
C ASP A 47 8.48 -36.14 44.18
N LEU A 48 7.33 -36.80 43.95
CA LEU A 48 7.05 -38.20 43.56
C LEU A 48 5.81 -38.31 42.60
N GLN A 49 5.73 -39.41 41.86
CA GLN A 49 4.57 -40.20 41.32
C GLN A 49 3.09 -39.73 41.53
N SER A 50 2.06 -40.21 40.80
CA SER A 50 1.87 -40.91 39.51
C SER A 50 0.33 -41.13 39.29
N THR A 51 -0.08 -41.92 38.28
CA THR A 51 -1.49 -42.30 37.94
C THR A 51 -2.32 -41.16 37.29
N THR A 52 -3.39 -41.40 36.50
CA THR A 52 -3.87 -42.62 35.81
C THR A 52 -4.64 -42.26 34.52
N THR A 53 -4.81 -43.20 33.60
CA THR A 53 -5.60 -43.06 32.35
C THR A 53 -7.03 -43.59 32.47
N GLN A 54 -8.01 -42.93 31.82
CA GLN A 54 -9.18 -43.48 31.09
C GLN A 54 -10.12 -42.31 30.67
N SER A 55 -11.14 -42.46 29.83
CA SER A 55 -11.18 -42.84 28.39
C SER A 55 -12.65 -42.84 27.90
N ILE A 56 -12.87 -42.88 26.57
CA ILE A 56 -14.11 -43.32 25.88
C ILE A 56 -15.21 -42.24 25.60
N ILE A 57 -15.87 -42.50 24.46
CA ILE A 57 -16.87 -41.81 23.60
C ILE A 57 -18.21 -42.60 23.76
N PRO A 58 -19.47 -42.22 23.35
CA PRO A 58 -19.97 -41.23 22.39
C PRO A 58 -20.79 -40.11 23.12
N SER A 59 -21.97 -39.58 22.76
CA SER A 59 -22.98 -39.88 21.70
C SER A 59 -23.88 -38.69 21.32
N ILE A 60 -24.56 -38.87 20.18
CA ILE A 60 -25.52 -37.95 19.55
C ILE A 60 -26.95 -38.45 19.81
N LYS A 61 -27.90 -37.54 20.11
CA LYS A 61 -29.22 -37.52 19.46
C LYS A 61 -29.97 -36.19 19.66
N SER A 62 -30.91 -35.98 18.74
CA SER A 62 -31.96 -34.97 18.66
C SER A 62 -33.17 -35.39 19.55
N ASP A 63 -34.32 -34.72 19.65
CA ASP A 63 -35.05 -33.84 18.73
C ASP A 63 -35.66 -32.58 19.43
N ASP A 64 -36.60 -31.93 18.75
CA ASP A 64 -37.32 -30.68 19.07
C ASP A 64 -38.25 -30.79 20.33
N GLU A 65 -39.04 -29.82 20.81
CA GLU A 65 -39.66 -28.65 20.18
C GLU A 65 -40.19 -27.61 21.23
N VAL A 66 -40.41 -26.35 20.81
CA VAL A 66 -41.54 -25.44 21.18
C VAL A 66 -41.84 -24.97 22.64
N VAL A 67 -41.79 -23.63 22.81
CA VAL A 67 -42.70 -22.73 23.58
C VAL A 67 -42.58 -22.48 25.11
N SER A 68 -42.89 -21.22 25.45
CA SER A 68 -43.34 -20.59 26.72
C SER A 68 -42.32 -20.17 27.80
N SER A 69 -42.23 -18.85 27.93
CA SER A 69 -42.10 -18.05 29.16
C SER A 69 -42.42 -18.75 30.49
N SER A 70 -41.70 -18.45 31.57
CA SER A 70 -42.04 -17.28 32.39
C SER A 70 -41.00 -16.92 33.46
N THR A 71 -41.12 -15.71 34.00
CA THR A 71 -40.13 -15.04 34.86
C THR A 71 -40.42 -15.22 36.35
N SER A 72 -39.38 -15.42 37.16
CA SER A 72 -39.36 -14.96 38.56
C SER A 72 -37.93 -14.92 39.13
N SER A 73 -37.59 -14.11 40.13
CA SER A 73 -37.75 -12.64 40.30
C SER A 73 -37.12 -12.25 41.65
N SER A 74 -36.43 -11.10 41.74
CA SER A 74 -36.26 -10.32 42.99
C SER A 74 -35.34 -9.10 42.78
N ALA A 75 -35.51 -7.97 43.48
CA ALA A 75 -36.71 -7.36 44.07
C ALA A 75 -36.40 -5.90 44.50
N GLY A 76 -37.37 -4.98 44.38
CA GLY A 76 -37.34 -3.63 44.99
C GLY A 76 -36.79 -2.50 44.08
N GLY A 77 -37.48 -1.37 43.90
CA GLY A 77 -38.82 -1.01 44.42
C GLY A 77 -39.43 0.25 43.78
N SER A 78 -40.74 0.39 43.98
CA SER A 78 -41.70 1.49 43.65
C SER A 78 -41.12 2.92 43.56
N SER A 79 -41.51 3.81 42.63
CA SER A 79 -42.87 4.25 42.18
C SER A 79 -43.66 5.04 43.26
N SER A 80 -44.58 5.97 42.97
CA SER A 80 -45.34 6.30 41.74
C SER A 80 -45.99 7.70 41.81
N SER A 81 -46.30 8.31 40.65
CA SER A 81 -47.62 8.92 40.31
C SER A 81 -47.59 9.61 38.93
N ASP A 82 -48.45 9.12 38.02
CA ASP A 82 -49.50 9.82 37.23
C ASP A 82 -49.17 11.19 36.56
N ASP A 83 -49.68 11.54 35.37
CA ASP A 83 -50.85 11.04 34.61
C ASP A 83 -50.67 11.19 33.07
N ASN A 84 -51.71 10.92 32.26
CA ASN A 84 -51.68 10.84 30.77
C ASN A 84 -51.46 12.17 30.01
N ASP A 85 -50.97 12.09 28.76
CA ASP A 85 -51.74 12.43 27.54
C ASP A 85 -50.95 12.12 26.23
N ASP A 86 -51.59 12.28 25.07
CA ASP A 86 -51.12 11.88 23.73
C ASP A 86 -49.85 12.61 23.23
N ASP A 87 -48.98 11.90 22.49
CA ASP A 87 -48.10 12.51 21.46
C ASP A 87 -47.75 11.48 20.35
N GLU A 88 -47.40 11.97 19.15
CA GLU A 88 -47.30 11.17 17.92
C GLU A 88 -46.10 10.19 17.89
N GLU A 89 -46.23 9.07 17.15
CA GLU A 89 -45.10 8.17 16.82
C GLU A 89 -44.04 8.86 15.94
N LYS A 90 -43.17 9.66 16.57
CA LYS A 90 -41.87 10.03 16.01
C LYS A 90 -41.00 8.78 15.99
N GLY A 91 -41.09 8.02 14.90
CA GLY A 91 -40.35 6.77 14.70
C GLY A 91 -38.86 6.93 15.04
N ASP A 92 -38.42 6.17 16.05
CA ASP A 92 -37.13 6.35 16.71
C ASP A 92 -35.96 6.11 15.74
N SER A 93 -35.42 7.21 15.20
CA SER A 93 -34.28 7.19 14.28
C SER A 93 -32.98 7.00 15.07
N ALA A 94 -32.84 5.82 15.66
CA ALA A 94 -31.69 5.42 16.47
C ALA A 94 -30.36 5.78 15.76
N GLU A 95 -29.61 6.70 16.37
CA GLU A 95 -28.46 7.34 15.74
C GLU A 95 -27.31 6.33 15.53
N MET A 96 -27.22 5.78 14.31
CA MET A 96 -26.27 4.73 13.96
C MET A 96 -24.81 5.21 14.08
N ASP A 97 -24.17 4.89 15.21
CA ASP A 97 -22.79 5.26 15.50
C ASP A 97 -21.78 4.43 14.68
N TRP A 98 -21.60 4.81 13.42
CA TRP A 98 -20.69 4.12 12.50
C TRP A 98 -19.24 4.19 12.98
N ARG A 99 -18.75 3.05 13.47
CA ARG A 99 -17.38 2.90 13.94
C ARG A 99 -16.46 2.35 12.88
N LEU A 100 -15.18 2.46 13.21
CA LEU A 100 -14.12 2.71 12.26
C LEU A 100 -13.02 1.70 12.54
N CYS A 101 -12.78 0.74 11.63
CA CYS A 101 -11.91 -0.39 11.93
C CYS A 101 -10.50 0.08 12.34
N LYS A 102 -9.88 -0.63 13.29
CA LYS A 102 -8.62 -0.20 13.92
C LYS A 102 -7.53 -1.22 13.67
N GLY A 103 -6.33 -0.74 13.33
CA GLY A 103 -5.11 -1.55 13.24
C GLY A 103 -4.53 -1.68 11.83
N SER A 104 -3.24 -2.00 11.76
CA SER A 104 -2.39 -1.78 10.58
C SER A 104 -2.65 -2.64 9.34
N VAL A 105 -3.57 -3.62 9.38
CA VAL A 105 -4.00 -4.40 8.20
C VAL A 105 -5.32 -3.92 7.61
N ALA A 106 -6.12 -3.21 8.41
CA ALA A 106 -7.55 -3.21 8.16
C ALA A 106 -7.96 -2.24 7.02
N THR A 107 -7.01 -1.46 6.51
CA THR A 107 -6.98 -0.90 5.15
C THR A 107 -7.58 -1.85 4.12
N ASP A 108 -7.31 -3.15 4.32
CA ASP A 108 -7.68 -4.29 3.50
C ASP A 108 -8.13 -5.43 4.42
N TYR A 109 -8.94 -5.05 5.42
CA TYR A 109 -9.59 -5.99 6.32
C TYR A 109 -10.51 -6.88 5.51
N ILE A 110 -10.32 -8.18 5.70
CA ILE A 110 -11.20 -9.21 5.20
C ILE A 110 -11.50 -10.02 6.46
N PRO A 111 -12.65 -9.78 7.13
CA PRO A 111 -12.87 -10.24 8.50
C PRO A 111 -12.58 -11.74 8.70
N CYS A 112 -12.93 -12.56 7.70
CA CYS A 112 -12.70 -14.00 7.71
C CYS A 112 -11.26 -14.44 7.39
N LEU A 113 -10.38 -13.56 6.90
CA LEU A 113 -8.96 -13.89 6.61
C LEU A 113 -7.98 -13.16 7.56
N ASP A 114 -8.47 -12.23 8.38
CA ASP A 114 -7.66 -11.45 9.33
C ASP A 114 -8.03 -11.71 10.81
N ASN A 115 -8.84 -12.74 11.09
CA ASN A 115 -9.21 -13.15 12.45
C ASN A 115 -8.01 -13.76 13.20
N MET A 116 -7.12 -12.91 13.67
CA MET A 116 -5.90 -13.29 14.39
C MET A 116 -6.17 -14.01 15.72
N LYS A 117 -7.41 -13.96 16.27
CA LYS A 117 -7.80 -14.76 17.44
C LYS A 117 -7.95 -16.23 17.06
N ALA A 118 -8.72 -16.53 16.01
CA ALA A 118 -8.85 -17.89 15.48
C ALA A 118 -7.52 -18.43 14.94
N ILE A 119 -6.81 -17.63 14.12
CA ILE A 119 -5.54 -18.05 13.47
C ILE A 119 -4.40 -18.28 14.49
N LYS A 120 -4.44 -17.67 15.68
CA LYS A 120 -3.53 -17.99 16.81
C LYS A 120 -3.95 -19.23 17.61
N GLY A 121 -5.24 -19.61 17.59
CA GLY A 121 -5.76 -20.82 18.26
C GLY A 121 -5.59 -22.11 17.46
N LEU A 122 -5.16 -22.05 16.20
CA LEU A 122 -4.93 -23.23 15.37
C LEU A 122 -3.79 -24.10 15.91
N LYS A 123 -4.08 -25.40 16.11
CA LYS A 123 -3.11 -26.41 16.59
C LYS A 123 -1.96 -26.69 15.59
N SER A 124 -2.13 -26.30 14.32
CA SER A 124 -1.20 -26.54 13.22
C SER A 124 -1.23 -25.38 12.22
N ARG A 125 -0.18 -25.29 11.40
CA ARG A 125 -0.06 -24.42 10.22
C ARG A 125 0.54 -25.14 8.99
N ARG A 126 0.58 -26.48 9.02
CA ARG A 126 1.27 -27.33 8.04
C ARG A 126 0.51 -27.45 6.72
N HIS A 127 -0.82 -27.35 6.76
CA HIS A 127 -1.74 -27.64 5.66
C HIS A 127 -2.40 -26.37 5.11
N MET A 128 -1.73 -25.22 5.26
CA MET A 128 -2.23 -23.89 4.88
C MET A 128 -3.58 -23.48 5.52
N GLU A 129 -4.03 -24.20 6.55
CA GLU A 129 -5.25 -23.98 7.33
C GLU A 129 -5.35 -22.56 7.93
N HIS A 130 -4.19 -21.93 8.15
CA HIS A 130 -4.05 -20.55 8.61
C HIS A 130 -4.26 -19.46 7.52
N ARG A 131 -4.58 -19.86 6.29
CA ARG A 131 -4.92 -18.99 5.14
C ARG A 131 -6.39 -19.10 4.72
N GLU A 132 -7.15 -19.99 5.35
CA GLU A 132 -8.56 -20.27 5.04
C GLU A 132 -9.51 -19.27 5.72
N ARG A 133 -10.82 -19.45 5.53
CA ARG A 133 -11.85 -18.64 6.18
C ARG A 133 -11.99 -19.01 7.67
N HIS A 134 -11.97 -17.99 8.53
CA HIS A 134 -12.12 -18.03 9.98
C HIS A 134 -12.92 -16.81 10.44
N CYS A 135 -14.21 -16.70 10.11
CA CYS A 135 -15.00 -15.49 10.38
C CYS A 135 -15.11 -15.14 11.89
N PRO A 136 -15.16 -13.85 12.26
CA PRO A 136 -15.37 -13.42 13.64
C PRO A 136 -16.82 -13.69 14.09
N LYS A 137 -17.03 -13.81 15.40
CA LYS A 137 -18.37 -13.86 16.02
C LYS A 137 -18.38 -12.95 17.25
N PRO A 138 -19.27 -11.93 17.34
CA PRO A 138 -20.19 -11.46 16.28
C PRO A 138 -19.46 -10.89 15.04
N ASN A 139 -20.23 -10.54 14.01
CA ASN A 139 -19.72 -9.90 12.79
C ASN A 139 -19.14 -8.50 13.07
N SER A 140 -18.31 -8.01 12.15
CA SER A 140 -17.51 -6.80 12.33
C SER A 140 -18.14 -5.57 11.69
N ARG A 141 -19.06 -4.91 12.41
CA ARG A 141 -19.79 -3.69 11.98
C ARG A 141 -18.96 -2.40 11.93
N CYS A 142 -17.65 -2.50 11.74
CA CYS A 142 -16.81 -1.33 11.52
C CYS A 142 -16.64 -1.09 10.02
N LEU A 143 -16.81 0.15 9.60
CA LEU A 143 -16.49 0.60 8.25
C LEU A 143 -14.97 0.53 8.04
N ILE A 144 -14.58 0.33 6.79
CA ILE A 144 -13.18 0.42 6.38
C ILE A 144 -12.89 1.87 6.04
N PRO A 145 -12.08 2.60 6.84
CA PRO A 145 -10.55 3.80 5.93
C PRO A 145 -9.92 3.30 4.60
N ILE A 146 -10.46 3.71 3.44
CA ILE A 146 -9.71 3.95 2.17
C ILE A 146 -8.36 4.47 2.57
N PRO A 147 -7.30 3.78 2.16
CA PRO A 147 -6.02 4.33 2.44
C PRO A 147 -5.68 5.42 1.44
N LYS A 148 -4.72 6.20 1.85
CA LYS A 148 -4.74 7.64 1.74
C LYS A 148 -4.26 8.23 0.40
N GLY A 149 -4.98 7.98 -0.66
CA GLY A 149 -4.71 8.57 -1.96
C GLY A 149 -5.87 8.42 -2.96
N TYR A 150 -6.87 7.53 -2.77
CA TYR A 150 -7.71 6.94 -3.83
C TYR A 150 -8.08 7.88 -5.00
N LYS A 151 -7.93 7.39 -6.23
CA LYS A 151 -8.55 7.91 -7.44
C LYS A 151 -9.47 6.87 -8.02
N MET A 152 -10.52 7.36 -8.65
CA MET A 152 -11.45 6.54 -9.44
C MET A 152 -10.66 5.62 -10.36
N THR A 153 -11.08 4.36 -10.44
CA THR A 153 -10.52 3.30 -11.29
C THR A 153 -10.12 3.83 -12.67
N LEU A 154 -9.01 3.35 -13.21
CA LEU A 154 -8.61 3.82 -14.54
C LEU A 154 -9.61 3.30 -15.57
N PRO A 155 -10.06 4.12 -16.54
CA PRO A 155 -10.92 3.64 -17.61
C PRO A 155 -10.30 2.43 -18.33
N TRP A 156 -11.14 1.45 -18.64
CA TRP A 156 -10.76 0.32 -19.48
C TRP A 156 -10.51 0.81 -20.93
N PRO A 157 -9.57 0.24 -21.70
CA PRO A 157 -8.67 -0.88 -21.38
C PRO A 157 -7.41 -0.46 -20.62
N LYS A 158 -7.23 0.84 -20.33
CA LYS A 158 -6.01 1.35 -19.71
C LYS A 158 -5.78 0.70 -18.34
N SER A 159 -6.82 0.44 -17.54
CA SER A 159 -6.73 -0.37 -16.30
C SER A 159 -6.09 -1.76 -16.47
N ARG A 160 -6.27 -2.45 -17.60
CA ARG A 160 -5.69 -3.79 -17.85
C ARG A 160 -4.18 -3.80 -17.70
N ASP A 161 -3.52 -2.80 -18.26
CA ASP A 161 -2.06 -2.74 -18.32
C ASP A 161 -1.48 -1.77 -17.29
N MET A 162 -2.32 -1.00 -16.59
CA MET A 162 -1.91 0.09 -15.70
C MET A 162 -2.97 0.49 -14.66
N ILE A 163 -2.70 0.27 -13.37
CA ILE A 163 -3.60 0.68 -12.27
C ILE A 163 -3.00 1.71 -11.33
N TRP A 164 -3.85 2.43 -10.61
CA TRP A 164 -3.44 3.44 -9.65
C TRP A 164 -2.82 2.80 -8.39
N TYR A 165 -1.88 3.49 -7.74
CA TYR A 165 -0.82 2.99 -6.84
C TYR A 165 -1.30 2.10 -5.69
N ASP A 166 -1.11 2.48 -4.48
CA ASP A 166 -2.22 2.97 -3.76
C ASP A 166 -3.55 2.22 -4.04
N ASN A 167 -4.22 2.19 -5.23
CA ASN A 167 -5.49 1.46 -5.41
C ASN A 167 -5.35 -0.02 -5.11
N VAL A 168 -4.19 -0.55 -5.45
CA VAL A 168 -3.70 -1.79 -4.86
C VAL A 168 -2.37 -1.53 -4.24
N PRO A 169 -2.35 -1.18 -2.97
CA PRO A 169 -1.15 -0.68 -2.41
C PRO A 169 -0.39 -1.90 -1.94
N HIS A 170 0.34 -2.64 -2.78
CA HIS A 170 1.06 -3.83 -2.32
C HIS A 170 2.54 -3.96 -2.71
N PRO A 171 3.35 -3.07 -2.13
CA PRO A 171 4.93 -2.52 -3.05
C PRO A 171 5.76 -3.82 -3.28
N LYS A 172 5.59 -4.85 -2.45
CA LYS A 172 6.51 -5.98 -2.41
C LYS A 172 6.28 -6.98 -3.52
N LEU A 173 5.09 -7.07 -4.10
CA LEU A 173 4.95 -7.89 -5.30
C LEU A 173 5.77 -7.29 -6.43
N VAL A 174 5.62 -5.98 -6.63
CA VAL A 174 6.43 -5.18 -7.56
C VAL A 174 7.91 -5.37 -7.30
N GLU A 175 8.34 -5.31 -6.03
CA GLU A 175 9.76 -5.37 -5.70
C GLU A 175 10.40 -6.76 -5.79
N TYR A 176 9.63 -7.84 -5.69
CA TYR A 176 10.19 -9.17 -5.94
C TYR A 176 10.08 -9.64 -7.38
N LYS A 177 9.32 -8.92 -8.19
CA LYS A 177 8.96 -9.33 -9.54
C LYS A 177 9.35 -8.31 -10.60
N LYS A 178 10.04 -7.24 -10.18
CA LYS A 178 10.65 -6.21 -11.02
C LYS A 178 11.64 -6.77 -12.04
N ASP A 179 12.49 -7.73 -11.64
CA ASP A 179 13.38 -8.48 -12.54
C ASP A 179 12.63 -9.40 -13.51
N GLN A 180 11.44 -9.86 -13.07
CA GLN A 180 10.59 -10.84 -13.75
C GLN A 180 9.48 -10.19 -14.57
N ASN A 181 9.45 -8.86 -14.67
CA ASN A 181 8.48 -8.10 -15.45
C ASN A 181 6.99 -8.42 -15.14
N TRP A 182 6.64 -8.96 -13.97
CA TRP A 182 5.21 -9.11 -13.60
C TRP A 182 4.56 -7.75 -13.61
N VAL A 183 5.23 -6.78 -12.97
CA VAL A 183 4.70 -5.43 -12.84
C VAL A 183 5.77 -4.40 -12.43
N ARG A 184 5.67 -3.16 -12.93
CA ARG A 184 6.64 -2.04 -12.80
C ARG A 184 5.93 -0.68 -12.80
N LYS A 185 6.63 0.39 -12.39
CA LYS A 185 6.27 1.85 -12.38
C LYS A 185 6.52 2.47 -13.77
N SER A 186 6.43 3.80 -13.98
CA SER A 186 6.81 4.55 -15.22
C SER A 186 6.54 6.08 -15.29
N GLY A 187 5.86 6.71 -14.31
CA GLY A 187 5.20 8.04 -14.41
C GLY A 187 4.11 8.71 -13.46
N ASP A 188 3.17 8.38 -12.47
CA ASP A 188 2.34 7.50 -11.49
C ASP A 188 1.59 5.95 -11.49
N TYR A 189 1.36 4.98 -12.46
CA TYR A 189 0.76 3.59 -12.54
C TYR A 189 1.54 2.21 -12.46
N LEU A 190 0.87 1.07 -12.17
CA LEU A 190 1.35 -0.34 -12.42
C LEU A 190 1.32 -0.74 -13.87
N VAL A 191 2.36 -0.40 -14.62
CA VAL A 191 2.66 -1.15 -15.85
C VAL A 191 2.73 -2.64 -15.53
N PHE A 192 1.80 -3.43 -16.06
CA PHE A 192 1.89 -4.88 -16.11
C PHE A 192 2.39 -5.28 -17.50
N PRO A 193 3.72 -5.27 -17.78
CA PRO A 193 4.25 -5.58 -19.11
C PRO A 193 4.23 -7.09 -19.42
N GLY A 194 3.31 -7.83 -18.80
CA GLY A 194 3.02 -9.24 -19.08
C GLY A 194 4.14 -10.24 -18.82
N GLY A 195 5.27 -9.90 -18.20
CA GLY A 195 6.36 -10.86 -18.02
C GLY A 195 6.14 -11.86 -16.88
N GLY A 196 7.02 -12.87 -16.76
CA GLY A 196 7.09 -13.68 -15.56
C GLY A 196 8.18 -14.72 -15.45
N THR A 197 8.25 -15.39 -14.29
CA THR A 197 9.22 -16.46 -14.01
C THR A 197 9.25 -17.54 -15.10
N GLN A 198 8.07 -17.91 -15.61
CA GLN A 198 7.89 -18.86 -16.71
C GLN A 198 7.55 -18.15 -18.05
N PHE A 199 7.47 -16.81 -18.06
CA PHE A 199 7.09 -15.99 -19.22
C PHE A 199 8.17 -14.89 -19.43
N LYS A 200 9.43 -15.30 -19.57
CA LYS A 200 10.58 -14.37 -19.62
C LYS A 200 10.43 -13.32 -20.72
N ASP A 201 10.00 -13.79 -21.89
CA ASP A 201 9.80 -13.00 -23.10
C ASP A 201 8.37 -12.43 -23.20
N GLY A 202 7.61 -12.44 -22.10
CA GLY A 202 6.22 -11.96 -22.03
C GLY A 202 5.17 -13.08 -22.15
N VAL A 203 4.01 -12.84 -21.54
CA VAL A 203 2.91 -13.81 -21.42
C VAL A 203 2.29 -14.18 -22.76
N MET A 204 2.28 -13.30 -23.76
CA MET A 204 1.81 -13.66 -25.10
C MET A 204 2.69 -14.71 -25.77
N ASN A 205 4.02 -14.63 -25.61
CA ASN A 205 4.92 -15.66 -26.12
C ASN A 205 4.70 -17.01 -25.42
N TYR A 206 4.34 -16.99 -24.13
CA TYR A 206 3.95 -18.20 -23.39
C TYR A 206 2.56 -18.74 -23.77
N ILE A 207 1.57 -17.89 -24.03
CA ILE A 207 0.25 -18.28 -24.54
C ILE A 207 0.39 -18.93 -25.92
N LEU A 208 1.20 -18.34 -26.80
CA LEU A 208 1.53 -18.91 -28.13
C LEU A 208 2.34 -20.20 -28.02
N PHE A 209 3.23 -20.33 -27.02
CA PHE A 209 3.96 -21.57 -26.75
C PHE A 209 3.03 -22.70 -26.30
N ILE A 210 2.05 -22.44 -25.41
CA ILE A 210 0.99 -23.41 -25.06
C ILE A 210 0.16 -23.77 -26.31
N GLU A 211 -0.31 -22.78 -27.06
CA GLU A 211 -1.14 -22.95 -28.26
C GLU A 211 -0.43 -23.77 -29.35
N LYS A 212 0.88 -23.57 -29.53
CA LYS A 212 1.74 -24.39 -30.41
C LYS A 212 1.99 -25.79 -29.86
N THR A 213 2.09 -25.94 -28.53
CA THR A 213 2.38 -27.23 -27.88
C THR A 213 1.19 -28.17 -27.91
N TYR A 214 -0.03 -27.65 -27.74
CA TYR A 214 -1.26 -28.44 -27.79
C TYR A 214 -2.39 -27.65 -28.48
N PRO A 215 -2.41 -27.63 -29.84
CA PRO A 215 -3.37 -26.83 -30.63
C PRO A 215 -4.85 -27.17 -30.41
N ALA A 216 -5.15 -28.29 -29.76
CA ALA A 216 -6.51 -28.68 -29.40
C ALA A 216 -7.19 -27.68 -28.44
N ILE A 217 -6.42 -26.89 -27.67
CA ILE A 217 -6.94 -25.92 -26.69
C ILE A 217 -7.90 -24.89 -27.31
N LYS A 218 -7.58 -24.38 -28.52
CA LYS A 218 -8.39 -23.42 -29.30
C LYS A 218 -9.04 -22.33 -28.42
N TRP A 219 -8.22 -21.40 -27.92
CA TRP A 219 -8.65 -20.30 -27.05
C TRP A 219 -9.87 -19.57 -27.62
N GLY A 220 -10.86 -19.28 -26.77
CA GLY A 220 -12.01 -18.43 -27.12
C GLY A 220 -13.09 -19.12 -27.96
N THR A 221 -12.93 -20.40 -28.27
CA THR A 221 -13.92 -21.21 -28.99
C THR A 221 -14.19 -22.52 -28.26
N HIS A 222 -13.14 -23.29 -27.95
CA HIS A 222 -13.23 -24.54 -27.19
C HIS A 222 -12.94 -24.31 -25.72
N THR A 223 -11.72 -23.86 -25.39
CA THR A 223 -11.38 -23.41 -24.03
C THR A 223 -11.90 -21.98 -23.83
N ARG A 224 -12.88 -21.80 -22.94
CA ARG A 224 -13.49 -20.49 -22.61
C ARG A 224 -13.29 -20.11 -21.15
N VAL A 225 -13.44 -21.04 -20.20
CA VAL A 225 -13.35 -20.77 -18.75
C VAL A 225 -12.15 -21.47 -18.12
N ILE A 226 -11.28 -20.68 -17.47
CA ILE A 226 -9.97 -21.14 -16.95
C ILE A 226 -9.83 -20.85 -15.47
N LEU A 227 -9.14 -21.74 -14.75
CA LEU A 227 -8.65 -21.52 -13.39
C LEU A 227 -7.12 -21.27 -13.41
N ASP A 228 -6.67 -20.07 -13.02
CA ASP A 228 -5.24 -19.74 -12.91
C ASP A 228 -4.79 -19.82 -11.44
N VAL A 229 -4.11 -20.92 -11.09
CA VAL A 229 -3.70 -21.23 -9.72
C VAL A 229 -2.37 -20.56 -9.39
N GLY A 230 -2.34 -19.76 -8.32
CA GLY A 230 -1.14 -18.99 -7.96
C GLY A 230 -0.79 -17.94 -9.02
N CYS A 231 -1.83 -17.42 -9.71
CA CYS A 231 -1.85 -16.50 -10.85
C CYS A 231 -0.94 -15.26 -10.81
N GLY A 232 -0.37 -14.91 -9.65
CA GLY A 232 0.43 -13.72 -9.50
C GLY A 232 -0.42 -12.46 -9.67
N VAL A 233 -0.12 -11.65 -10.68
CA VAL A 233 -0.90 -10.45 -11.04
C VAL A 233 -2.05 -10.75 -12.02
N ALA A 234 -2.38 -12.03 -12.25
CA ALA A 234 -3.35 -12.50 -13.26
C ALA A 234 -3.05 -12.04 -14.71
N SER A 235 -1.78 -11.85 -15.08
CA SER A 235 -1.43 -11.45 -16.45
C SER A 235 -1.73 -12.52 -17.50
N PHE A 236 -1.82 -13.80 -17.12
CA PHE A 236 -2.28 -14.87 -18.03
C PHE A 236 -3.75 -14.65 -18.39
N GLY A 237 -4.63 -14.57 -17.39
CA GLY A 237 -6.04 -14.23 -17.60
C GLY A 237 -6.27 -12.88 -18.28
N GLY A 238 -5.51 -11.84 -17.89
CA GLY A 238 -5.65 -10.49 -18.43
C GLY A 238 -5.40 -10.35 -19.93
N TYR A 239 -4.43 -11.10 -20.47
CA TYR A 239 -4.14 -11.12 -21.92
C TYR A 239 -5.01 -12.12 -22.68
N LEU A 240 -5.63 -13.09 -21.99
CA LEU A 240 -6.58 -14.03 -22.56
C LEU A 240 -7.97 -13.44 -22.81
N LEU A 241 -8.31 -12.31 -22.17
CA LEU A 241 -9.51 -11.52 -22.48
C LEU A 241 -9.56 -11.13 -23.97
N ASP A 242 -8.43 -10.69 -24.54
CA ASP A 242 -8.27 -10.35 -25.96
C ASP A 242 -8.51 -11.55 -26.91
N LYS A 243 -8.44 -12.79 -26.37
CA LYS A 243 -8.74 -14.06 -27.05
C LYS A 243 -10.13 -14.62 -26.72
N ASN A 244 -11.07 -13.81 -26.20
CA ASN A 244 -12.41 -14.24 -25.77
C ASN A 244 -12.42 -15.33 -24.68
N VAL A 245 -11.41 -15.36 -23.81
CA VAL A 245 -11.29 -16.32 -22.71
C VAL A 245 -11.43 -15.61 -21.37
N ILE A 246 -12.25 -16.17 -20.47
CA ILE A 246 -12.45 -15.65 -19.11
C ILE A 246 -11.73 -16.55 -18.10
N THR A 247 -10.90 -15.95 -17.25
CA THR A 247 -10.02 -16.68 -16.34
C THR A 247 -10.30 -16.27 -14.90
N MET A 248 -10.79 -17.20 -14.08
CA MET A 248 -10.86 -17.02 -12.64
C MET A 248 -9.46 -17.22 -12.06
N SER A 249 -8.86 -16.14 -11.59
CA SER A 249 -7.49 -16.13 -11.07
C SER A 249 -7.52 -16.25 -9.54
N PHE A 250 -6.81 -17.21 -8.94
CA PHE A 250 -6.79 -17.29 -7.47
C PHE A 250 -5.40 -17.54 -6.88
N ALA A 251 -5.26 -17.05 -5.65
CA ALA A 251 -4.10 -17.19 -4.78
C ALA A 251 -4.56 -16.90 -3.34
N PRO A 252 -3.83 -17.36 -2.31
CA PRO A 252 -4.15 -16.96 -0.95
C PRO A 252 -3.89 -15.46 -0.77
N LYS A 253 -4.37 -14.90 0.33
CA LYS A 253 -3.84 -13.64 0.86
C LYS A 253 -2.49 -14.02 1.51
N ASP A 254 -1.44 -14.10 0.67
CA ASP A 254 -0.26 -14.96 0.88
C ASP A 254 1.06 -14.19 1.11
N GLU A 255 2.22 -14.88 1.15
CA GLU A 255 3.53 -14.22 1.26
C GLU A 255 3.96 -13.41 0.03
N HIS A 256 3.02 -13.08 -0.87
CA HIS A 256 3.21 -12.15 -1.97
C HIS A 256 2.29 -10.92 -1.92
N GLU A 257 1.19 -11.03 -1.17
CA GLU A 257 0.09 -10.10 -0.87
C GLU A 257 -0.53 -9.34 -2.06
N ALA A 258 -1.86 -9.33 -2.09
CA ALA A 258 -2.67 -8.65 -3.10
C ALA A 258 -2.38 -8.92 -4.57
N GLN A 259 -1.65 -10.00 -4.88
CA GLN A 259 -1.74 -10.71 -6.16
C GLN A 259 -3.14 -10.60 -6.81
N ILE A 260 -4.16 -10.94 -6.01
CA ILE A 260 -5.58 -10.86 -6.36
C ILE A 260 -6.15 -9.45 -6.39
N GLN A 261 -5.81 -8.57 -5.44
CA GLN A 261 -6.30 -7.20 -5.47
C GLN A 261 -5.80 -6.47 -6.72
N PHE A 262 -4.54 -6.71 -7.14
CA PHE A 262 -3.95 -6.18 -8.38
C PHE A 262 -4.77 -6.61 -9.59
N ALA A 263 -5.13 -7.89 -9.68
CA ALA A 263 -5.99 -8.40 -10.74
C ALA A 263 -7.37 -7.70 -10.73
N LEU A 264 -8.02 -7.62 -9.56
CA LEU A 264 -9.31 -6.97 -9.41
C LEU A 264 -9.28 -5.50 -9.83
N GLU A 265 -8.31 -4.72 -9.38
CA GLU A 265 -8.17 -3.31 -9.77
C GLU A 265 -7.86 -3.11 -11.25
N ARG A 266 -7.20 -4.09 -11.91
CA ARG A 266 -6.98 -4.05 -13.37
C ARG A 266 -8.25 -4.24 -14.16
N GLY A 267 -9.35 -4.65 -13.52
CA GLY A 267 -10.52 -5.14 -14.22
C GLY A 267 -10.39 -6.59 -14.67
N ILE A 268 -9.61 -7.43 -13.99
CA ILE A 268 -9.41 -8.84 -14.31
C ILE A 268 -10.07 -9.72 -13.22
N PRO A 269 -10.84 -10.76 -13.59
CA PRO A 269 -11.51 -11.62 -12.61
C PRO A 269 -10.53 -12.37 -11.71
N ALA A 270 -10.71 -12.24 -10.39
CA ALA A 270 -9.87 -12.93 -9.42
C ALA A 270 -10.57 -13.10 -8.06
N THR A 271 -10.08 -14.02 -7.22
CA THR A 271 -10.60 -14.24 -5.86
C THR A 271 -9.51 -14.72 -4.89
N LEU A 272 -9.70 -14.48 -3.59
CA LEU A 272 -8.81 -15.00 -2.54
C LEU A 272 -9.26 -16.39 -2.12
N SER A 273 -8.41 -17.38 -2.38
CA SER A 273 -8.65 -18.77 -1.96
C SER A 273 -7.35 -19.54 -1.81
N VAL A 274 -7.41 -20.71 -1.17
CA VAL A 274 -6.28 -21.61 -0.95
C VAL A 274 -6.78 -23.04 -1.02
N ILE A 275 -5.93 -23.95 -1.50
CA ILE A 275 -6.15 -25.38 -1.35
C ILE A 275 -5.36 -25.78 -0.10
N GLY A 276 -6.05 -25.95 1.02
CA GLY A 276 -5.45 -26.19 2.34
C GLY A 276 -6.00 -27.45 2.99
N THR A 277 -7.08 -27.29 3.77
CA THR A 277 -7.87 -28.37 4.36
C THR A 277 -9.32 -28.41 3.86
N GLN A 278 -9.78 -27.34 3.21
CA GLN A 278 -11.13 -27.17 2.66
C GLN A 278 -11.15 -27.15 1.11
N ARG A 279 -12.32 -27.43 0.52
CA ARG A 279 -12.59 -27.30 -0.92
C ARG A 279 -12.70 -25.84 -1.35
N LEU A 280 -12.48 -25.60 -2.65
CA LEU A 280 -12.75 -24.32 -3.30
C LEU A 280 -14.26 -24.09 -3.47
N THR A 281 -14.70 -22.84 -3.37
CA THR A 281 -16.12 -22.42 -3.49
C THR A 281 -16.67 -22.42 -4.93
N PHE A 282 -16.08 -23.26 -5.79
CA PHE A 282 -16.50 -23.51 -7.17
C PHE A 282 -17.20 -24.87 -7.28
N SER A 283 -18.16 -24.97 -8.19
CA SER A 283 -18.88 -26.21 -8.49
C SER A 283 -17.95 -27.28 -9.12
N ASP A 284 -18.39 -28.53 -9.10
CA ASP A 284 -17.67 -29.66 -9.69
C ASP A 284 -17.60 -29.53 -11.22
N ASN A 285 -16.48 -29.93 -11.81
CA ASN A 285 -16.25 -29.94 -13.27
C ASN A 285 -16.40 -28.58 -13.98
N ALA A 286 -16.28 -27.47 -13.24
CA ALA A 286 -16.50 -26.10 -13.72
C ALA A 286 -15.57 -25.67 -14.89
N PHE A 287 -14.27 -25.95 -14.80
CA PHE A 287 -13.24 -25.32 -15.65
C PHE A 287 -12.81 -26.17 -16.84
N ASP A 288 -12.71 -25.54 -18.01
CA ASP A 288 -12.24 -26.19 -19.25
C ASP A 288 -10.73 -26.50 -19.21
N LEU A 289 -9.95 -25.61 -18.56
CA LEU A 289 -8.50 -25.72 -18.37
C LEU A 289 -8.06 -25.18 -17.00
N ILE A 290 -7.08 -25.82 -16.37
CA ILE A 290 -6.39 -25.31 -15.17
C ILE A 290 -4.92 -25.01 -15.50
N HIS A 291 -4.41 -23.90 -15.00
CA HIS A 291 -3.04 -23.45 -15.21
C HIS A 291 -2.29 -23.26 -13.88
N CYS A 292 -1.01 -23.68 -13.83
CA CYS A 292 -0.08 -23.37 -12.74
C CYS A 292 1.32 -23.05 -13.28
N ALA A 293 1.67 -21.76 -13.27
CA ALA A 293 3.03 -21.28 -13.55
C ALA A 293 3.80 -21.05 -12.23
N ARG A 294 4.47 -22.09 -11.73
CA ARG A 294 5.28 -22.08 -10.49
C ARG A 294 4.47 -21.68 -9.24
N CYS A 295 3.22 -22.12 -9.17
CA CYS A 295 2.21 -21.74 -8.18
C CYS A 295 2.47 -22.14 -6.72
N ARG A 296 3.58 -22.86 -6.43
CA ARG A 296 4.03 -23.29 -5.09
C ARG A 296 3.08 -24.22 -4.31
N VAL A 297 2.02 -24.75 -4.92
CA VAL A 297 1.23 -25.82 -4.31
C VAL A 297 2.06 -27.11 -4.28
N HIS A 298 2.04 -27.81 -3.14
CA HIS A 298 2.59 -29.14 -3.00
C HIS A 298 1.52 -30.16 -3.38
N TRP A 299 1.40 -30.43 -4.68
CA TRP A 299 0.37 -31.31 -5.25
C TRP A 299 0.41 -32.74 -4.71
N ASP A 300 1.58 -33.19 -4.30
CA ASP A 300 1.90 -34.49 -3.70
C ASP A 300 1.64 -34.57 -2.19
N ALA A 301 1.35 -33.44 -1.52
CA ALA A 301 1.14 -33.41 -0.07
C ALA A 301 -0.15 -34.10 0.39
N ASP A 302 -0.13 -34.58 1.64
CA ASP A 302 -1.29 -35.09 2.38
C ASP A 302 -2.04 -36.25 1.68
N GLY A 303 -1.30 -37.07 0.92
CA GLY A 303 -1.86 -38.14 0.09
C GLY A 303 -2.38 -37.64 -1.26
N GLY A 304 -1.80 -36.56 -1.79
CA GLY A 304 -2.19 -35.95 -3.07
C GLY A 304 -3.45 -35.08 -3.03
N LYS A 305 -4.02 -34.82 -1.84
CA LYS A 305 -5.31 -34.09 -1.68
C LYS A 305 -5.41 -32.79 -2.49
N PRO A 306 -4.36 -31.95 -2.61
CA PRO A 306 -4.47 -30.73 -3.41
C PRO A 306 -4.68 -30.98 -4.91
N LEU A 307 -4.20 -32.12 -5.44
CA LEU A 307 -4.44 -32.51 -6.83
C LEU A 307 -5.84 -33.15 -7.02
N MET A 308 -6.38 -33.83 -6.00
CA MET A 308 -7.76 -34.33 -6.02
C MET A 308 -8.79 -33.20 -6.08
N GLU A 309 -8.53 -32.06 -5.43
CA GLU A 309 -9.38 -30.86 -5.56
C GLU A 309 -9.31 -30.25 -6.96
N LEU A 310 -8.14 -30.25 -7.60
CA LEU A 310 -8.02 -29.92 -9.02
C LEU A 310 -8.80 -30.90 -9.90
N ASN A 311 -8.77 -32.19 -9.59
CA ASN A 311 -9.56 -33.21 -10.29
C ASN A 311 -11.07 -33.06 -10.06
N ARG A 312 -11.51 -32.47 -8.95
CA ARG A 312 -12.92 -32.11 -8.72
C ARG A 312 -13.37 -30.96 -9.62
N VAL A 313 -12.61 -29.85 -9.67
CA VAL A 313 -13.03 -28.63 -10.40
C VAL A 313 -12.66 -28.61 -11.89
N LEU A 314 -11.69 -29.42 -12.33
CA LEU A 314 -11.40 -29.63 -13.76
C LEU A 314 -12.51 -30.44 -14.41
N ARG A 315 -13.00 -29.98 -15.56
CA ARG A 315 -13.99 -30.68 -16.39
C ARG A 315 -13.38 -31.96 -17.01
N PRO A 316 -14.13 -33.08 -17.14
CA PRO A 316 -13.63 -34.29 -17.82
C PRO A 316 -13.17 -33.96 -19.25
N GLY A 317 -12.07 -34.57 -19.70
CA GLY A 317 -11.40 -34.20 -20.96
C GLY A 317 -10.62 -32.89 -20.94
N GLY A 318 -10.84 -32.03 -19.94
CA GLY A 318 -10.08 -30.80 -19.71
C GLY A 318 -8.63 -31.07 -19.31
N VAL A 319 -7.78 -30.03 -19.43
CA VAL A 319 -6.33 -30.15 -19.23
C VAL A 319 -5.77 -29.31 -18.09
N PHE A 320 -4.70 -29.81 -17.47
CA PHE A 320 -3.88 -29.09 -16.50
C PHE A 320 -2.51 -28.78 -17.10
N VAL A 321 -2.21 -27.48 -17.24
CA VAL A 321 -0.92 -26.98 -17.74
C VAL A 321 -0.01 -26.63 -16.56
N TRP A 322 1.04 -27.42 -16.34
CA TRP A 322 1.99 -27.24 -15.24
C TRP A 322 3.37 -26.83 -15.76
N SER A 323 3.83 -25.65 -15.34
CA SER A 323 5.21 -25.19 -15.54
C SER A 323 5.86 -24.93 -14.19
N ALA A 324 6.82 -25.78 -13.79
CA ALA A 324 7.57 -25.68 -12.52
C ALA A 324 8.98 -26.29 -12.69
N THR A 325 9.90 -26.03 -11.76
CA THR A 325 11.28 -26.54 -11.86
C THR A 325 11.39 -28.07 -11.97
N PRO A 326 10.57 -28.92 -11.30
CA PRO A 326 10.59 -30.37 -11.48
C PRO A 326 10.27 -30.83 -12.92
N VAL A 327 9.64 -29.99 -13.73
CA VAL A 327 9.26 -30.34 -15.10
C VAL A 327 10.47 -30.30 -16.04
N TYR A 328 11.42 -29.38 -15.81
CA TYR A 328 12.50 -29.03 -16.74
C TYR A 328 13.90 -28.93 -16.11
N ARG A 329 14.09 -29.35 -14.84
CA ARG A 329 15.39 -29.47 -14.18
C ARG A 329 15.59 -30.85 -13.56
N ASP A 330 16.81 -31.34 -13.69
CA ASP A 330 17.33 -32.57 -13.04
C ASP A 330 18.68 -32.28 -12.34
N ASP A 331 18.95 -31.01 -12.06
CA ASP A 331 20.20 -30.54 -11.44
C ASP A 331 20.26 -30.80 -9.92
N ASN A 332 19.16 -31.22 -9.30
CA ASN A 332 19.07 -31.49 -7.87
C ASN A 332 18.06 -32.60 -7.52
N GLU A 333 18.33 -33.29 -6.41
CA GLU A 333 17.53 -34.44 -5.95
C GLU A 333 16.09 -34.07 -5.55
N ARG A 334 15.86 -32.84 -5.08
CA ARG A 334 14.53 -32.38 -4.67
C ARG A 334 13.59 -32.27 -5.86
N ASP A 335 14.01 -31.60 -6.94
CA ASP A 335 13.20 -31.48 -8.16
C ASP A 335 12.94 -32.88 -8.77
N ARG A 336 13.93 -33.81 -8.74
CA ARG A 336 13.71 -35.23 -9.10
C ARG A 336 12.61 -35.92 -8.29
N ASN A 337 12.66 -35.80 -6.97
CA ASN A 337 11.75 -36.53 -6.09
C ASN A 337 10.32 -35.98 -6.21
N VAL A 338 10.16 -34.66 -6.36
CA VAL A 338 8.86 -34.04 -6.66
C VAL A 338 8.33 -34.45 -8.04
N TRP A 339 9.19 -34.54 -9.07
CA TRP A 339 8.79 -35.04 -10.39
C TRP A 339 8.29 -36.49 -10.32
N LYS A 340 9.03 -37.39 -9.64
CA LYS A 340 8.63 -38.79 -9.45
C LYS A 340 7.29 -38.93 -8.71
N ALA A 341 7.13 -38.20 -7.60
CA ALA A 341 5.88 -38.21 -6.83
C ALA A 341 4.70 -37.71 -7.66
N MET A 342 4.90 -36.64 -8.44
CA MET A 342 3.87 -36.11 -9.34
C MET A 342 3.48 -37.07 -10.45
N VAL A 343 4.43 -37.72 -11.11
CA VAL A 343 4.14 -38.72 -12.15
C VAL A 343 3.29 -39.86 -11.56
N ALA A 344 3.77 -40.48 -10.47
CA ALA A 344 3.06 -41.60 -9.84
C ALA A 344 1.65 -41.23 -9.36
N LEU A 345 1.46 -40.03 -8.79
CA LEU A 345 0.14 -39.55 -8.39
C LEU A 345 -0.76 -39.26 -9.60
N THR A 346 -0.25 -38.61 -10.65
CA THR A 346 -1.04 -38.37 -11.87
C THR A 346 -1.47 -39.67 -12.54
N GLU A 347 -0.61 -40.70 -12.53
CA GLU A 347 -0.93 -42.03 -13.03
C GLU A 347 -1.99 -42.72 -12.15
N SER A 348 -1.90 -42.66 -10.81
CA SER A 348 -2.91 -43.26 -9.93
C SER A 348 -4.28 -42.55 -9.94
N ILE A 349 -4.34 -41.31 -10.42
CA ILE A 349 -5.59 -40.58 -10.72
C ILE A 349 -5.95 -40.56 -12.22
N CYS A 350 -5.35 -41.44 -13.04
CA CYS A 350 -5.64 -41.62 -14.46
C CYS A 350 -5.41 -40.40 -15.38
N TRP A 351 -4.65 -39.40 -14.93
CA TRP A 351 -4.29 -38.24 -15.74
C TRP A 351 -3.18 -38.57 -16.74
N LYS A 352 -3.44 -38.35 -18.03
CA LYS A 352 -2.50 -38.69 -19.11
C LYS A 352 -1.66 -37.47 -19.49
N VAL A 353 -0.34 -37.63 -19.62
CA VAL A 353 0.52 -36.61 -20.23
C VAL A 353 0.23 -36.55 -21.74
N VAL A 354 -0.33 -35.44 -22.21
CA VAL A 354 -0.62 -35.21 -23.64
C VAL A 354 0.46 -34.38 -24.34
N ALA A 355 1.26 -33.62 -23.58
CA ALA A 355 2.46 -32.94 -24.08
C ALA A 355 3.46 -32.66 -22.95
N LYS A 356 4.76 -32.70 -23.26
CA LYS A 356 5.85 -32.15 -22.43
C LYS A 356 6.93 -31.55 -23.34
N THR A 357 7.38 -30.33 -23.06
CA THR A 357 8.34 -29.63 -23.91
C THR A 357 9.06 -28.49 -23.15
N VAL A 358 10.11 -27.92 -23.76
CA VAL A 358 10.96 -26.85 -23.24
C VAL A 358 11.17 -25.78 -24.32
N ASP A 359 11.06 -24.51 -23.96
CA ASP A 359 11.25 -23.37 -24.85
C ASP A 359 12.74 -23.02 -25.07
N ALA A 360 13.00 -22.09 -26.00
CA ALA A 360 14.35 -21.60 -26.30
C ALA A 360 15.01 -20.83 -25.13
N THR A 361 14.26 -20.49 -24.07
CA THR A 361 14.78 -19.85 -22.86
C THR A 361 15.16 -20.87 -21.78
N GLY A 362 14.89 -22.17 -21.99
CA GLY A 362 15.07 -23.21 -20.98
C GLY A 362 13.94 -23.28 -19.95
N ILE A 363 12.73 -22.83 -20.27
CA ILE A 363 11.51 -23.01 -19.47
C ILE A 363 10.65 -24.08 -20.11
N GLY A 364 10.29 -25.10 -19.34
CA GLY A 364 9.40 -26.16 -19.79
C GLY A 364 8.03 -26.15 -19.14
N LEU A 365 7.13 -26.90 -19.78
CA LEU A 365 5.81 -27.22 -19.29
C LEU A 365 5.43 -28.66 -19.63
N VAL A 366 4.48 -29.19 -18.87
CA VAL A 366 3.80 -30.45 -19.12
C VAL A 366 2.30 -30.20 -19.09
N ILE A 367 1.56 -30.87 -19.98
CA ILE A 367 0.11 -30.79 -20.08
C ILE A 367 -0.44 -32.18 -19.77
N TYR A 368 -1.21 -32.27 -18.69
CA TYR A 368 -1.97 -33.45 -18.30
C TYR A 368 -3.42 -33.30 -18.77
N GLN A 369 -4.09 -34.40 -19.10
CA GLN A 369 -5.52 -34.44 -19.43
C GLN A 369 -6.26 -35.32 -18.42
N LYS A 370 -7.37 -34.80 -17.87
CA LYS A 370 -8.30 -35.55 -17.02
C LYS A 370 -9.10 -36.53 -17.89
N PRO A 371 -9.35 -37.79 -17.46
CA PRO A 371 -10.16 -38.74 -18.21
C PRO A 371 -11.57 -38.21 -18.53
N VAL A 372 -12.18 -38.73 -19.60
CA VAL A 372 -13.56 -38.40 -20.05
C VAL A 372 -14.62 -39.37 -19.51
N SER A 373 -14.19 -40.50 -18.93
CA SER A 373 -15.02 -41.62 -18.48
C SER A 373 -14.43 -42.28 -17.23
N ASN A 374 -15.25 -42.99 -16.45
CA ASN A 374 -14.80 -43.68 -15.22
C ASN A 374 -13.98 -44.96 -15.49
N VAL A 375 -13.95 -45.47 -16.73
CA VAL A 375 -13.28 -46.71 -17.13
C VAL A 375 -11.87 -46.83 -16.54
N CYS A 376 -11.04 -45.80 -16.69
CA CYS A 376 -9.68 -45.85 -16.15
C CYS A 376 -9.64 -45.93 -14.62
N TYR A 377 -10.56 -45.27 -13.90
CA TYR A 377 -10.64 -45.36 -12.42
C TYR A 377 -11.01 -46.77 -11.95
N GLU A 378 -11.85 -47.46 -12.73
CA GLU A 378 -12.33 -48.84 -12.48
C GLU A 378 -11.22 -49.87 -12.78
N GLU A 379 -10.40 -49.65 -13.81
CA GLU A 379 -9.27 -50.49 -14.22
C GLU A 379 -8.02 -50.40 -13.31
N ARG A 380 -8.03 -49.56 -12.25
CA ARG A 380 -6.85 -49.32 -11.42
C ARG A 380 -6.45 -50.53 -10.58
N LYS A 381 -5.27 -51.06 -10.86
CA LYS A 381 -4.63 -52.18 -10.12
C LYS A 381 -4.40 -51.88 -8.63
N VAL A 382 -4.31 -50.61 -8.25
CA VAL A 382 -4.19 -50.15 -6.86
C VAL A 382 -5.17 -48.98 -6.69
N ASN A 383 -6.13 -49.13 -5.77
CA ASN A 383 -7.16 -48.12 -5.50
C ASN A 383 -6.69 -47.10 -4.44
N ASP A 384 -5.55 -46.48 -4.67
CA ASP A 384 -5.00 -45.39 -3.84
C ASP A 384 -4.71 -44.15 -4.72
N PRO A 385 -5.47 -43.05 -4.58
CA PRO A 385 -6.60 -42.85 -3.66
C PRO A 385 -7.84 -43.69 -4.04
N PRO A 386 -8.72 -44.05 -3.09
CA PRO A 386 -9.97 -44.77 -3.36
C PRO A 386 -10.99 -43.91 -4.12
N LEU A 387 -12.04 -44.53 -4.67
CA LEU A 387 -13.22 -43.80 -5.14
C LEU A 387 -14.03 -43.25 -3.96
N CYS A 388 -14.68 -42.10 -4.14
CA CYS A 388 -15.58 -41.56 -3.13
C CYS A 388 -16.89 -42.38 -3.08
N HIS A 389 -17.39 -42.63 -1.87
CA HIS A 389 -18.77 -43.09 -1.70
C HIS A 389 -19.74 -42.05 -2.28
N GLN A 390 -20.80 -42.51 -2.94
CA GLN A 390 -21.86 -41.64 -3.45
C GLN A 390 -22.57 -40.99 -2.26
N MET A 391 -22.49 -39.66 -2.16
CA MET A 391 -23.27 -38.88 -1.21
C MET A 391 -24.51 -38.35 -1.91
N GLU A 392 -25.68 -38.64 -1.33
CA GLU A 392 -27.00 -38.46 -1.97
C GLU A 392 -27.42 -36.98 -2.12
N LYS A 393 -26.66 -36.06 -1.53
CA LYS A 393 -26.78 -34.61 -1.77
C LYS A 393 -25.45 -34.03 -2.18
N ARG A 394 -25.44 -33.27 -3.28
CA ARG A 394 -24.39 -32.31 -3.60
C ARG A 394 -24.58 -31.07 -2.74
N GLU A 395 -24.14 -31.14 -1.48
CA GLU A 395 -24.08 -29.94 -0.64
C GLU A 395 -23.09 -28.93 -1.24
N PRO A 396 -23.36 -27.61 -1.17
CA PRO A 396 -22.43 -26.58 -1.65
C PRO A 396 -21.03 -26.76 -1.04
N SER A 397 -19.97 -26.46 -1.79
CA SER A 397 -18.58 -26.67 -1.35
C SER A 397 -18.08 -25.69 -0.27
N TRP A 398 -18.99 -25.14 0.53
CA TRP A 398 -18.78 -24.12 1.55
C TRP A 398 -18.34 -24.78 2.88
N TYR A 399 -17.14 -24.46 3.35
CA TYR A 399 -16.46 -25.11 4.49
C TYR A 399 -16.26 -26.64 4.41
N THR A 400 -16.58 -27.28 3.28
CA THR A 400 -16.40 -28.74 3.09
C THR A 400 -14.92 -29.14 3.12
N PRO A 401 -14.51 -30.17 3.89
CA PRO A 401 -13.13 -30.66 3.88
C PRO A 401 -12.67 -31.23 2.53
N LEU A 402 -11.34 -31.20 2.29
CA LEU A 402 -10.69 -31.86 1.16
C LEU A 402 -10.85 -33.38 1.22
N GLY A 403 -11.38 -33.96 0.14
CA GLY A 403 -11.53 -35.40 -0.02
C GLY A 403 -10.19 -36.11 -0.25
N SER A 404 -10.02 -37.27 0.38
CA SER A 404 -8.94 -38.24 0.10
C SER A 404 -9.36 -39.30 -0.93
N CYS A 405 -10.32 -38.97 -1.79
CA CYS A 405 -10.95 -39.91 -2.71
C CYS A 405 -11.23 -39.24 -4.07
N LEU A 406 -11.36 -40.06 -5.12
CA LEU A 406 -11.72 -39.60 -6.45
C LEU A 406 -13.26 -39.53 -6.59
N PRO A 407 -13.83 -38.35 -6.93
CA PRO A 407 -15.23 -38.29 -7.31
C PRO A 407 -15.45 -39.04 -8.63
N GLN A 408 -16.53 -39.82 -8.72
CA GLN A 408 -16.97 -40.39 -9.99
C GLN A 408 -17.23 -39.25 -10.98
N LEU A 409 -16.75 -39.43 -12.22
CA LEU A 409 -17.06 -38.50 -13.30
C LEU A 409 -18.56 -38.55 -13.62
N PRO A 410 -19.21 -37.41 -13.87
CA PRO A 410 -20.63 -37.38 -14.22
C PRO A 410 -20.87 -38.09 -15.54
N VAL A 411 -21.41 -39.31 -15.45
CA VAL A 411 -21.84 -40.11 -16.59
C VAL A 411 -23.18 -39.56 -17.07
N VAL A 412 -23.24 -39.10 -18.32
CA VAL A 412 -24.53 -38.93 -19.01
C VAL A 412 -25.00 -40.32 -19.42
N ASN A 413 -26.25 -40.66 -19.08
CA ASN A 413 -26.79 -42.01 -19.24
C ASN A 413 -26.63 -42.54 -20.69
N SER A 414 -26.31 -43.83 -20.80
CA SER A 414 -26.25 -44.58 -22.06
C SER A 414 -25.20 -44.11 -23.08
N GLY A 415 -23.91 -44.16 -22.70
CA GLY A 415 -22.81 -43.98 -23.66
C GLY A 415 -21.40 -44.00 -23.06
N GLY A 416 -21.24 -43.61 -21.80
CA GLY A 416 -19.97 -43.72 -21.07
C GLY A 416 -19.00 -42.53 -21.23
N GLU A 417 -19.32 -41.52 -22.03
CA GLU A 417 -18.53 -40.29 -22.15
C GLU A 417 -19.25 -39.06 -21.59
N TYR A 418 -18.46 -38.15 -20.99
CA TYR A 418 -18.94 -36.86 -20.51
C TYR A 418 -19.28 -35.90 -21.65
N LYS A 419 -20.51 -35.34 -21.65
CA LYS A 419 -20.91 -34.32 -22.62
C LYS A 419 -20.25 -32.97 -22.31
N TRP A 420 -19.23 -32.62 -23.08
CA TRP A 420 -18.63 -31.28 -23.06
C TRP A 420 -19.66 -30.19 -23.48
N PRO A 421 -19.57 -28.95 -22.97
CA PRO A 421 -20.37 -27.83 -23.44
C PRO A 421 -20.21 -27.55 -24.93
N THR A 422 -21.20 -26.85 -25.49
CA THR A 422 -21.11 -26.23 -26.82
C THR A 422 -19.93 -25.24 -26.89
N PRO A 423 -19.41 -24.93 -28.10
CA PRO A 423 -18.40 -23.88 -28.26
C PRO A 423 -18.87 -22.49 -27.81
N TRP A 424 -17.92 -21.60 -27.55
CA TRP A 424 -18.17 -20.17 -27.41
C TRP A 424 -18.33 -19.51 -28.80
N PRO A 425 -19.30 -18.59 -29.01
CA PRO A 425 -20.21 -17.99 -28.02
C PRO A 425 -21.51 -18.78 -27.76
N GLN A 426 -21.81 -19.84 -28.50
CA GLN A 426 -23.12 -20.52 -28.45
C GLN A 426 -23.51 -21.01 -27.04
N ARG A 427 -22.52 -21.43 -26.23
CA ARG A 427 -22.76 -21.87 -24.84
C ARG A 427 -23.43 -20.83 -23.93
N LEU A 428 -23.35 -19.53 -24.23
CA LEU A 428 -23.98 -18.49 -23.41
C LEU A 428 -25.50 -18.60 -23.32
N SER A 429 -26.14 -19.10 -24.38
CA SER A 429 -27.61 -19.15 -24.54
C SER A 429 -28.15 -20.57 -24.75
N SER A 430 -27.31 -21.55 -25.10
CA SER A 430 -27.75 -22.95 -25.21
C SER A 430 -27.90 -23.60 -23.83
N ARG A 431 -28.90 -24.49 -23.69
CA ARG A 431 -29.08 -25.38 -22.54
C ARG A 431 -27.74 -25.90 -21.95
N PRO A 432 -27.42 -25.59 -20.68
CA PRO A 432 -26.27 -26.15 -19.99
C PRO A 432 -26.33 -27.68 -19.90
N ALA A 433 -25.16 -28.33 -19.83
CA ALA A 433 -25.07 -29.79 -19.71
C ALA A 433 -25.30 -30.25 -18.26
N SER A 434 -25.01 -29.39 -17.27
CA SER A 434 -25.30 -29.64 -15.85
C SER A 434 -26.73 -29.31 -15.41
N LEU A 435 -27.54 -28.67 -16.26
CA LEU A 435 -28.89 -28.23 -15.89
C LEU A 435 -29.88 -29.40 -15.84
N GLU A 436 -30.56 -29.55 -14.71
CA GLU A 436 -31.65 -30.51 -14.53
C GLU A 436 -32.82 -30.20 -15.48
N SER A 437 -33.49 -31.23 -16.00
CA SER A 437 -34.57 -31.04 -17.00
C SER A 437 -35.78 -30.27 -16.46
N SER A 438 -35.99 -30.29 -15.14
CA SER A 438 -36.98 -29.49 -14.40
C SER A 438 -36.68 -27.99 -14.38
N ALA A 439 -35.43 -27.58 -14.60
CA ALA A 439 -34.98 -26.20 -14.48
C ALA A 439 -34.79 -25.48 -15.84
N GLU A 440 -35.08 -26.16 -16.95
CA GLU A 440 -34.79 -25.66 -18.30
C GLU A 440 -35.66 -24.46 -18.71
N GLU A 441 -36.94 -24.45 -18.34
CA GLU A 441 -37.84 -23.32 -18.61
C GLU A 441 -37.40 -22.05 -17.84
N ILE A 442 -37.18 -22.20 -16.53
CA ILE A 442 -36.72 -21.13 -15.61
C ILE A 442 -35.40 -20.51 -16.08
N PHE A 443 -34.47 -21.31 -16.63
CA PHE A 443 -33.21 -20.83 -17.21
C PHE A 443 -33.41 -19.90 -18.42
N TYR A 444 -34.37 -20.21 -19.30
CA TYR A 444 -34.69 -19.35 -20.44
C TYR A 444 -35.51 -18.12 -20.03
N GLU A 445 -36.38 -18.23 -19.03
CA GLU A 445 -37.11 -17.11 -18.45
C GLU A 445 -36.18 -16.09 -17.77
N ASP A 446 -35.26 -16.53 -16.90
CA ASP A 446 -34.18 -15.71 -16.32
C ASP A 446 -33.41 -14.96 -17.42
N SER A 447 -32.97 -15.69 -18.45
CA SER A 447 -32.22 -15.12 -19.57
C SER A 447 -33.02 -14.07 -20.36
N LYS A 448 -34.32 -14.29 -20.55
CA LYS A 448 -35.22 -13.36 -21.25
C LYS A 448 -35.54 -12.12 -20.40
N HIS A 449 -35.83 -12.32 -19.11
CA HIS A 449 -36.13 -11.26 -18.15
C HIS A 449 -34.97 -10.27 -18.05
N TRP A 450 -33.75 -10.76 -17.80
CA TRP A 450 -32.57 -9.91 -17.70
C TRP A 450 -32.21 -9.21 -19.02
N SER A 451 -32.42 -9.86 -20.16
CA SER A 451 -32.18 -9.23 -21.47
C SER A 451 -33.09 -8.03 -21.72
N ALA A 452 -34.34 -8.07 -21.26
CA ALA A 452 -35.27 -6.93 -21.36
C ALA A 452 -34.95 -5.86 -20.31
N LEU A 453 -34.86 -6.24 -19.03
CA LEU A 453 -34.68 -5.29 -17.92
C LEU A 453 -33.37 -4.48 -18.04
N VAL A 454 -32.28 -5.12 -18.50
CA VAL A 454 -31.00 -4.41 -18.74
C VAL A 454 -31.11 -3.45 -19.92
N SER A 455 -31.75 -3.86 -21.02
CA SER A 455 -32.00 -3.02 -22.20
C SER A 455 -32.79 -1.77 -21.83
N ASP A 456 -33.97 -1.97 -21.24
CA ASP A 456 -35.03 -0.96 -21.26
C ASP A 456 -34.92 0.00 -20.07
N VAL A 457 -34.52 -0.50 -18.89
CA VAL A 457 -34.41 0.31 -17.66
C VAL A 457 -32.97 0.71 -17.38
N TYR A 458 -32.03 -0.23 -17.37
CA TYR A 458 -30.68 0.01 -16.84
C TYR A 458 -29.76 0.78 -17.81
N MET A 459 -29.90 0.56 -19.11
CA MET A 459 -29.11 1.27 -20.14
C MET A 459 -29.74 2.60 -20.59
N GLY A 460 -31.07 2.78 -20.42
CA GLY A 460 -31.82 3.94 -20.90
C GLY A 460 -32.36 4.88 -19.81
N GLY A 461 -33.16 4.37 -18.86
CA GLY A 461 -33.86 5.19 -17.86
C GLY A 461 -32.99 5.60 -16.66
N LEU A 462 -32.10 4.71 -16.22
CA LEU A 462 -31.13 5.02 -15.17
C LEU A 462 -29.93 5.75 -15.77
N ALA A 463 -29.70 7.01 -15.36
CA ALA A 463 -28.61 7.88 -15.83
C ALA A 463 -27.22 7.46 -15.30
N ILE A 464 -26.83 6.23 -15.61
CA ILE A 464 -25.60 5.55 -15.20
C ILE A 464 -24.55 5.73 -16.29
N ASN A 465 -23.35 6.22 -15.91
CA ASN A 465 -22.24 6.27 -16.85
C ASN A 465 -21.54 4.91 -16.96
N TRP A 466 -22.13 4.00 -17.76
CA TRP A 466 -21.65 2.64 -17.98
C TRP A 466 -20.19 2.57 -18.47
N SER A 467 -19.66 3.62 -19.12
CA SER A 467 -18.23 3.69 -19.53
C SER A 467 -17.24 3.73 -18.34
N THR A 468 -17.73 3.95 -17.12
CA THR A 468 -16.92 3.96 -15.88
C THR A 468 -17.03 2.67 -15.06
N ILE A 469 -17.80 1.67 -15.50
CA ILE A 469 -18.05 0.42 -14.78
C ILE A 469 -17.23 -0.71 -15.44
N ARG A 470 -16.42 -1.43 -14.65
CA ARG A 470 -15.60 -2.56 -15.14
C ARG A 470 -15.80 -3.84 -14.31
N ASN A 471 -15.89 -3.71 -13.00
CA ASN A 471 -16.10 -4.80 -12.05
C ASN A 471 -17.53 -4.77 -11.54
N VAL A 472 -18.33 -5.75 -11.94
CA VAL A 472 -19.70 -5.93 -11.46
C VAL A 472 -19.78 -7.17 -10.57
N MET A 473 -20.60 -7.12 -9.54
CA MET A 473 -21.01 -8.30 -8.77
C MET A 473 -22.53 -8.40 -8.83
N ASP A 474 -23.01 -9.59 -9.14
CA ASP A 474 -24.41 -9.95 -8.99
C ASP A 474 -24.55 -10.79 -7.72
N MET A 475 -25.24 -10.24 -6.72
CA MET A 475 -25.28 -10.80 -5.36
C MET A 475 -26.27 -11.98 -5.23
N ASN A 476 -27.18 -12.14 -6.19
CA ASN A 476 -28.19 -13.21 -6.23
C ASN A 476 -28.42 -13.67 -7.67
N ALA A 477 -27.40 -14.31 -8.28
CA ALA A 477 -27.23 -14.32 -9.73
C ALA A 477 -28.16 -15.23 -10.55
N GLY A 478 -29.12 -15.94 -9.94
CA GLY A 478 -30.04 -16.82 -10.66
C GLY A 478 -29.31 -17.84 -11.55
N TYR A 479 -29.62 -17.86 -12.86
CA TYR A 479 -28.89 -18.64 -13.87
C TYR A 479 -27.82 -17.84 -14.62
N GLY A 480 -27.44 -16.66 -14.13
CA GLY A 480 -26.47 -15.74 -14.72
C GLY A 480 -27.03 -14.89 -15.87
N GLY A 481 -28.35 -14.75 -16.00
CA GLY A 481 -28.99 -13.98 -17.08
C GLY A 481 -28.56 -12.51 -17.11
N PHE A 482 -28.39 -11.85 -15.96
CA PHE A 482 -27.87 -10.48 -15.86
C PHE A 482 -26.47 -10.36 -16.46
N ALA A 483 -25.58 -11.30 -16.14
CA ALA A 483 -24.24 -11.38 -16.72
C ALA A 483 -24.23 -11.74 -18.21
N ALA A 484 -25.23 -12.51 -18.68
CA ALA A 484 -25.40 -12.80 -20.11
C ALA A 484 -25.92 -11.59 -20.89
N ALA A 485 -26.84 -10.79 -20.33
CA ALA A 485 -27.34 -9.56 -20.94
C ALA A 485 -26.24 -8.50 -21.08
N LEU A 486 -25.34 -8.38 -20.09
CA LEU A 486 -24.21 -7.45 -20.12
C LEU A 486 -22.99 -7.93 -20.95
N ILE A 487 -23.04 -9.09 -21.61
CA ILE A 487 -21.84 -9.72 -22.20
C ILE A 487 -21.10 -8.85 -23.25
N ASN A 488 -21.82 -7.96 -23.93
CA ASN A 488 -21.27 -7.07 -24.96
C ASN A 488 -20.64 -5.78 -24.39
N GLN A 489 -20.77 -5.53 -23.09
CA GLN A 489 -20.16 -4.40 -22.41
C GLN A 489 -18.69 -4.70 -22.03
N PRO A 490 -17.81 -3.69 -21.96
CA PRO A 490 -16.40 -3.88 -21.60
C PRO A 490 -16.20 -4.07 -20.09
N LEU A 491 -16.98 -4.96 -19.46
CA LEU A 491 -16.99 -5.29 -18.04
C LEU A 491 -16.84 -6.80 -17.79
N TRP A 492 -16.88 -7.22 -16.53
CA TRP A 492 -17.11 -8.62 -16.14
C TRP A 492 -17.98 -8.69 -14.88
N VAL A 493 -18.70 -9.80 -14.71
CA VAL A 493 -19.60 -10.04 -13.57
C VAL A 493 -19.08 -11.19 -12.73
N MET A 494 -18.96 -10.98 -11.41
CA MET A 494 -18.90 -12.06 -10.42
C MET A 494 -20.33 -12.50 -10.10
N ASN A 495 -20.71 -13.70 -10.54
CA ASN A 495 -22.02 -14.28 -10.24
C ASN A 495 -21.95 -14.99 -8.86
N ILE A 496 -22.72 -14.53 -7.88
CA ILE A 496 -22.83 -15.17 -6.57
C ILE A 496 -24.11 -16.00 -6.50
N VAL A 497 -23.95 -17.27 -6.11
CA VAL A 497 -25.06 -18.16 -5.75
C VAL A 497 -25.08 -18.28 -4.22
N PRO A 498 -26.07 -17.70 -3.51
CA PRO A 498 -26.18 -17.85 -2.07
C PRO A 498 -26.38 -19.32 -1.68
N ILE A 499 -25.73 -19.81 -0.62
CA ILE A 499 -25.81 -21.24 -0.24
C ILE A 499 -27.21 -21.71 0.22
N GLN A 500 -28.16 -20.78 0.35
CA GLN A 500 -29.56 -21.04 0.69
C GLN A 500 -30.46 -21.15 -0.56
N GLN A 501 -29.94 -20.82 -1.75
CA GLN A 501 -30.64 -20.90 -3.04
C GLN A 501 -30.30 -22.23 -3.75
N PRO A 502 -31.07 -22.64 -4.78
CA PRO A 502 -30.74 -23.80 -5.62
C PRO A 502 -29.33 -23.70 -6.24
N ASP A 503 -28.63 -24.83 -6.40
CA ASP A 503 -27.29 -24.86 -7.02
C ASP A 503 -27.34 -24.66 -8.54
N THR A 504 -27.40 -23.40 -8.95
CA THR A 504 -27.29 -22.97 -10.35
C THR A 504 -25.84 -22.79 -10.81
N LEU A 505 -24.85 -22.91 -9.93
CA LEU A 505 -23.48 -22.45 -10.22
C LEU A 505 -22.82 -23.29 -11.33
N SER A 506 -23.10 -24.59 -11.36
CA SER A 506 -22.66 -25.48 -12.44
C SER A 506 -23.14 -24.98 -13.82
N ALA A 507 -24.41 -24.56 -13.91
CA ALA A 507 -25.01 -24.05 -15.13
C ALA A 507 -24.35 -22.73 -15.57
N ILE A 508 -24.02 -21.84 -14.63
CA ILE A 508 -23.30 -20.58 -14.91
C ILE A 508 -21.91 -20.86 -15.54
N TYR A 509 -21.17 -21.85 -15.03
CA TYR A 509 -19.89 -22.25 -15.64
C TYR A 509 -20.07 -22.90 -17.03
N ASP A 510 -21.12 -23.69 -17.22
CA ASP A 510 -21.49 -24.25 -18.52
C ASP A 510 -21.81 -23.16 -19.55
N ARG A 511 -22.45 -22.05 -19.15
CA ARG A 511 -22.68 -20.86 -20.01
C ARG A 511 -21.40 -20.18 -20.49
N GLY A 512 -20.22 -20.53 -19.96
CA GLY A 512 -18.97 -19.83 -20.26
C GLY A 512 -18.77 -18.55 -19.44
N LEU A 513 -19.46 -18.46 -18.29
CA LEU A 513 -19.36 -17.40 -17.29
C LEU A 513 -18.55 -17.89 -16.07
N ILE A 514 -18.50 -17.09 -15.00
CA ILE A 514 -17.75 -17.37 -13.76
C ILE A 514 -18.56 -16.97 -12.52
N GLY A 515 -18.37 -17.66 -11.40
CA GLY A 515 -19.04 -17.39 -10.14
C GLY A 515 -18.55 -18.23 -8.96
N MET A 516 -19.18 -18.08 -7.80
CA MET A 516 -18.90 -18.88 -6.60
C MET A 516 -20.09 -18.97 -5.64
N TYR A 517 -20.06 -19.97 -4.76
CA TYR A 517 -20.96 -20.05 -3.60
C TYR A 517 -20.57 -19.05 -2.52
N HIS A 518 -21.56 -18.49 -1.82
CA HIS A 518 -21.34 -17.60 -0.67
C HIS A 518 -22.49 -17.67 0.35
N ASP A 519 -22.20 -17.49 1.64
CA ASP A 519 -23.21 -17.16 2.65
C ASP A 519 -23.10 -15.66 2.99
N TRP A 520 -24.11 -14.86 2.60
CA TRP A 520 -24.14 -13.42 2.85
C TRP A 520 -24.26 -13.03 4.33
N CYS A 521 -24.51 -13.97 5.25
CA CYS A 521 -24.35 -13.73 6.69
C CYS A 521 -22.89 -13.74 7.15
N GLU A 522 -21.92 -14.05 6.27
CA GLU A 522 -20.49 -13.91 6.52
C GLU A 522 -19.82 -12.95 5.52
N PRO A 523 -18.79 -12.18 5.92
CA PRO A 523 -18.01 -11.36 4.98
C PRO A 523 -17.32 -12.17 3.85
N LEU A 524 -17.28 -11.63 2.63
CA LEU A 524 -16.75 -12.28 1.43
C LEU A 524 -15.21 -12.33 1.41
N SER A 525 -14.65 -13.40 0.82
CA SER A 525 -13.21 -13.56 0.56
C SER A 525 -12.70 -12.66 -0.58
N THR A 526 -12.95 -11.35 -0.50
CA THR A 526 -12.42 -10.34 -1.42
C THR A 526 -11.88 -9.13 -0.67
N TYR A 527 -11.04 -8.34 -1.35
CA TYR A 527 -10.50 -7.10 -0.82
C TYR A 527 -11.57 -5.99 -0.80
N PRO A 528 -11.50 -5.03 0.15
CA PRO A 528 -12.43 -3.92 0.16
C PRO A 528 -12.19 -2.97 -1.03
N ARG A 529 -13.28 -2.40 -1.57
CA ARG A 529 -13.39 -1.60 -2.81
C ARG A 529 -12.97 -2.37 -4.06
N THR A 530 -13.61 -3.51 -4.29
CA THR A 530 -13.40 -4.34 -5.49
C THR A 530 -14.31 -3.94 -6.64
N TYR A 531 -15.59 -3.68 -6.41
CA TYR A 531 -16.62 -3.59 -7.46
C TYR A 531 -17.06 -2.15 -7.73
N ASP A 532 -17.18 -1.76 -9.00
CA ASP A 532 -17.73 -0.45 -9.41
C ASP A 532 -19.27 -0.44 -9.30
N LEU A 533 -19.91 -1.61 -9.48
CA LEU A 533 -21.34 -1.81 -9.29
C LEU A 533 -21.64 -3.12 -8.54
N LEU A 534 -22.51 -3.03 -7.54
CA LEU A 534 -23.19 -4.19 -6.92
C LEU A 534 -24.65 -4.23 -7.40
N HIS A 535 -25.09 -5.39 -7.84
CA HIS A 535 -26.47 -5.68 -8.24
C HIS A 535 -27.11 -6.66 -7.26
N SER A 536 -28.36 -6.40 -6.88
CA SER A 536 -29.14 -7.24 -5.98
C SER A 536 -30.62 -7.23 -6.39
N SER A 537 -31.15 -8.39 -6.76
CA SER A 537 -32.59 -8.61 -6.98
C SER A 537 -33.12 -9.61 -5.96
N TYR A 538 -34.14 -9.20 -5.19
CA TYR A 538 -34.88 -9.97 -4.17
C TYR A 538 -34.03 -10.79 -3.18
N LEU A 539 -32.87 -10.26 -2.80
CA LEU A 539 -31.93 -10.91 -1.88
C LEU A 539 -32.32 -10.73 -0.40
N PHE A 540 -32.79 -9.54 -0.02
CA PHE A 540 -32.77 -9.13 1.38
C PHE A 540 -33.90 -9.74 2.21
N GLY A 541 -35.09 -9.95 1.63
CA GLY A 541 -36.24 -10.54 2.33
C GLY A 541 -35.89 -11.87 3.02
N ASN A 542 -35.32 -12.82 2.29
CA ASN A 542 -34.89 -14.11 2.85
C ASN A 542 -33.68 -13.98 3.79
N LEU A 543 -32.78 -13.03 3.52
CA LEU A 543 -31.54 -12.86 4.29
C LEU A 543 -31.78 -12.31 5.70
N THR A 544 -32.74 -11.38 5.85
CA THR A 544 -33.09 -10.76 7.14
C THR A 544 -33.67 -11.73 8.18
N MET A 545 -34.13 -12.92 7.78
CA MET A 545 -34.55 -13.96 8.73
C MET A 545 -33.37 -14.68 9.42
N ARG A 546 -32.15 -14.56 8.90
CA ARG A 546 -30.94 -15.26 9.40
C ARG A 546 -29.90 -14.34 10.02
N CYS A 547 -29.77 -13.13 9.51
CA CYS A 547 -28.77 -12.16 9.97
C CYS A 547 -29.24 -10.72 9.74
N ASP A 548 -28.67 -9.81 10.51
CA ASP A 548 -29.02 -8.40 10.48
C ASP A 548 -28.59 -7.75 9.15
N ILE A 549 -29.50 -6.99 8.53
CA ILE A 549 -29.25 -6.25 7.30
C ILE A 549 -28.09 -5.24 7.44
N VAL A 550 -27.80 -4.77 8.66
CA VAL A 550 -26.63 -3.94 8.97
C VAL A 550 -25.32 -4.66 8.70
N ASP A 551 -25.19 -5.95 9.03
CA ASP A 551 -23.96 -6.72 8.77
C ASP A 551 -23.73 -6.88 7.26
N VAL A 552 -24.82 -7.10 6.50
CA VAL A 552 -24.80 -7.17 5.02
C VAL A 552 -24.46 -5.81 4.40
N THR A 553 -25.02 -4.73 4.93
CA THR A 553 -24.81 -3.38 4.39
C THR A 553 -23.38 -2.87 4.66
N VAL A 554 -22.77 -3.24 5.80
CA VAL A 554 -21.34 -3.00 6.07
C VAL A 554 -20.46 -3.81 5.11
N GLU A 555 -20.84 -5.04 4.77
CA GLU A 555 -20.13 -5.83 3.76
C GLU A 555 -20.24 -5.22 2.35
N MET A 556 -21.41 -4.69 1.98
CA MET A 556 -21.61 -3.93 0.73
C MET A 556 -20.73 -2.67 0.70
N ASP A 557 -20.71 -1.88 1.77
CA ASP A 557 -19.84 -0.70 1.87
C ASP A 557 -18.36 -1.07 1.77
N ARG A 558 -17.96 -2.18 2.40
CA ARG A 558 -16.62 -2.74 2.32
C ARG A 558 -16.25 -3.08 0.88
N ILE A 559 -17.06 -3.83 0.15
CA ILE A 559 -16.65 -4.37 -1.18
C ILE A 559 -16.93 -3.42 -2.35
N LEU A 560 -17.84 -2.46 -2.21
CA LEU A 560 -18.15 -1.44 -3.21
C LEU A 560 -17.04 -0.38 -3.29
N ARG A 561 -16.82 0.17 -4.48
CA ARG A 561 -15.95 1.32 -4.70
C ARG A 561 -16.71 2.62 -4.43
N PRO A 562 -16.16 3.55 -3.64
CA PRO A 562 -16.64 4.92 -3.54
C PRO A 562 -16.75 5.60 -4.91
N GLY A 563 -17.80 6.39 -5.09
CA GLY A 563 -18.27 6.85 -6.41
C GLY A 563 -19.01 5.79 -7.24
N GLY A 564 -18.93 4.51 -6.87
CA GLY A 564 -19.65 3.38 -7.46
C GLY A 564 -21.10 3.26 -6.98
N LEU A 565 -21.80 2.25 -7.50
CA LEU A 565 -23.25 2.13 -7.43
C LEU A 565 -23.71 0.80 -6.81
N VAL A 566 -24.82 0.87 -6.09
CA VAL A 566 -25.67 -0.24 -5.71
C VAL A 566 -27.00 -0.08 -6.43
N LEU A 567 -27.42 -1.13 -7.12
CA LEU A 567 -28.77 -1.28 -7.67
C LEU A 567 -29.49 -2.36 -6.86
N VAL A 568 -30.55 -1.97 -6.15
CA VAL A 568 -31.43 -2.90 -5.44
C VAL A 568 -32.82 -2.88 -6.08
N GLN A 569 -33.28 -4.06 -6.48
CA GLN A 569 -34.68 -4.37 -6.77
C GLN A 569 -35.16 -5.32 -5.67
N ASP A 570 -36.05 -4.86 -4.81
CA ASP A 570 -36.61 -5.64 -3.69
C ASP A 570 -38.00 -5.07 -3.35
N SER A 571 -38.65 -5.52 -2.27
CA SER A 571 -39.94 -4.94 -1.87
C SER A 571 -39.81 -3.47 -1.46
N LEU A 572 -40.87 -2.66 -1.64
CA LEU A 572 -40.86 -1.24 -1.21
C LEU A 572 -40.62 -1.10 0.30
N GLU A 573 -41.13 -2.04 1.10
CA GLU A 573 -40.84 -2.14 2.53
C GLU A 573 -39.33 -2.32 2.80
N MET A 574 -38.66 -3.18 2.03
CA MET A 574 -37.22 -3.43 2.15
C MET A 574 -36.39 -2.26 1.64
N ILE A 575 -36.80 -1.61 0.55
CA ILE A 575 -36.22 -0.36 0.03
C ILE A 575 -36.31 0.76 1.09
N ASN A 576 -37.43 0.84 1.81
CA ASN A 576 -37.64 1.78 2.92
C ASN A 576 -36.81 1.45 4.16
N LYS A 577 -36.48 0.17 4.42
CA LYS A 577 -35.52 -0.23 5.47
C LYS A 577 -34.07 0.05 5.08
N LEU A 578 -33.69 -0.17 3.82
CA LEU A 578 -32.32 0.06 3.31
C LEU A 578 -31.97 1.54 3.13
N SER A 579 -32.91 2.36 2.67
CA SER A 579 -32.64 3.76 2.32
C SER A 579 -32.11 4.62 3.49
N PRO A 580 -32.62 4.50 4.73
CA PRO A 580 -32.03 5.14 5.91
C PRO A 580 -30.61 4.67 6.23
N ILE A 581 -30.30 3.37 6.06
CA ILE A 581 -28.97 2.80 6.37
C ILE A 581 -27.94 3.32 5.37
N PHE A 582 -28.26 3.35 4.08
CA PHE A 582 -27.39 4.00 3.08
C PHE A 582 -27.21 5.50 3.37
N ARG A 583 -28.25 6.20 3.84
CA ARG A 583 -28.14 7.62 4.22
C ARG A 583 -27.33 7.86 5.50
N SER A 584 -27.35 6.96 6.48
CA SER A 584 -26.49 7.06 7.68
C SER A 584 -25.03 6.73 7.36
N LEU A 585 -24.77 5.90 6.35
CA LEU A 585 -23.47 5.78 5.67
C LEU A 585 -23.14 6.98 4.76
N HIS A 586 -23.98 8.02 4.74
CA HIS A 586 -23.87 9.24 3.93
C HIS A 586 -23.95 9.03 2.40
N TRP A 587 -24.41 7.88 1.92
CA TRP A 587 -24.58 7.63 0.48
C TRP A 587 -25.75 8.44 -0.10
N LYS A 588 -25.69 8.73 -1.41
CA LYS A 588 -26.78 9.39 -2.14
C LYS A 588 -27.74 8.35 -2.69
N THR A 589 -28.95 8.29 -2.13
CA THR A 589 -30.03 7.40 -2.62
C THR A 589 -31.00 8.14 -3.54
N LYS A 590 -31.40 7.49 -4.63
CA LYS A 590 -32.51 7.86 -5.52
C LYS A 590 -33.38 6.64 -5.76
N LEU A 591 -34.69 6.77 -5.58
CA LEU A 591 -35.67 5.79 -6.01
C LEU A 591 -36.07 6.07 -7.47
N TYR A 592 -36.30 5.02 -8.26
CA TYR A 592 -36.73 5.10 -9.65
C TYR A 592 -37.92 4.14 -9.86
N GLU A 593 -39.03 4.68 -10.39
CA GLU A 593 -40.29 3.97 -10.66
C GLU A 593 -40.81 3.11 -9.48
N ASP A 594 -40.51 3.54 -8.25
CA ASP A 594 -40.82 2.90 -6.96
C ASP A 594 -40.39 1.41 -6.82
N GLN A 595 -39.55 0.94 -7.75
CA GLN A 595 -39.06 -0.45 -7.83
C GLN A 595 -37.53 -0.55 -7.69
N PHE A 596 -36.79 0.48 -8.09
CA PHE A 596 -35.32 0.44 -8.19
C PHE A 596 -34.66 1.49 -7.29
N LEU A 597 -34.04 1.02 -6.21
CA LEU A 597 -33.22 1.86 -5.34
C LEU A 597 -31.80 1.95 -5.92
N VAL A 598 -31.46 3.13 -6.44
CA VAL A 598 -30.10 3.47 -6.87
C VAL A 598 -29.40 4.18 -5.72
N ALA A 599 -28.42 3.50 -5.10
CA ALA A 599 -27.60 4.06 -4.03
C ALA A 599 -26.17 4.26 -4.53
N LYS A 600 -25.67 5.50 -4.50
CA LYS A 600 -24.29 5.83 -4.89
C LYS A 600 -23.46 6.05 -3.63
N LYS A 601 -22.41 5.23 -3.42
CA LYS A 601 -21.44 5.48 -2.34
C LYS A 601 -20.77 6.82 -2.60
N VAL A 602 -20.85 7.70 -1.62
CA VAL A 602 -20.34 9.07 -1.72
C VAL A 602 -18.85 9.01 -1.37
N LEU A 603 -18.39 10.04 -0.67
CA LEU A 603 -17.03 10.38 -0.39
C LEU A 603 -17.17 11.38 0.77
N VAL A 604 -16.72 11.07 1.99
CA VAL A 604 -17.05 11.84 3.23
C VAL A 604 -15.87 12.11 4.18
N ILE A 605 -15.43 13.37 4.29
CA ILE A 605 -14.49 13.86 5.33
C ILE A 605 -15.17 13.97 6.71
N SER A 606 -15.32 12.85 7.43
CA SER A 606 -15.93 12.83 8.77
C SER A 606 -15.02 12.31 9.89
N ASN A 607 -14.76 13.15 10.90
CA ASN A 607 -14.83 12.73 12.30
C ASN A 607 -15.01 13.91 13.28
N THR A 608 -16.11 14.67 13.15
CA THR A 608 -16.59 15.61 14.19
C THR A 608 -18.12 15.59 14.25
N ARG A 609 -18.68 15.10 15.37
CA ARG A 609 -20.11 15.26 15.68
C ARG A 609 -20.39 16.71 16.10
N ASN A 610 -21.05 17.47 15.23
CA ASN A 610 -22.27 18.24 15.55
C ASN A 610 -22.77 18.97 14.29
N PHE A 611 -24.07 18.86 14.03
CA PHE A 611 -24.73 19.52 12.89
C PHE A 611 -25.17 20.94 13.22
N VAL A 612 -25.10 21.83 12.23
CA VAL A 612 -26.20 22.76 11.92
C VAL A 612 -26.45 22.63 10.42
N SER A 613 -27.71 22.50 10.02
CA SER A 613 -28.11 22.34 8.63
C SER A 613 -28.33 23.68 7.94
N TYR A 614 -28.06 23.75 6.63
CA TYR A 614 -28.72 24.70 5.75
C TYR A 614 -29.08 24.00 4.43
N ILE A 615 -30.37 23.98 4.11
CA ILE A 615 -30.90 23.41 2.86
C ILE A 615 -31.31 24.60 1.98
N PRO A 616 -30.61 24.88 0.88
CA PRO A 616 -31.17 25.69 -0.19
C PRO A 616 -32.32 24.91 -0.82
N LYS A 617 -33.57 25.28 -0.51
CA LYS A 617 -34.72 24.77 -1.27
C LYS A 617 -34.60 25.28 -2.70
N ILE A 618 -34.79 24.38 -3.67
CA ILE A 618 -34.96 24.78 -5.06
C ILE A 618 -36.38 25.36 -5.20
N THR A 619 -36.48 26.61 -5.65
CA THR A 619 -37.71 27.24 -6.12
C THR A 619 -37.38 28.02 -7.39
N ASP A 620 -38.11 27.76 -8.47
CA ASP A 620 -37.88 28.35 -9.79
C ASP A 620 -38.24 29.85 -9.87
N PRO A 621 -37.74 30.59 -10.89
CA PRO A 621 -37.71 32.04 -10.87
C PRO A 621 -39.02 32.73 -11.30
N GLY A 622 -39.35 33.89 -10.71
CA GLY A 622 -40.45 34.73 -11.18
C GLY A 622 -40.63 36.10 -10.51
N ILE A 623 -40.51 37.16 -11.32
CA ILE A 623 -41.27 38.43 -11.25
C ILE A 623 -41.09 39.34 -10.01
N SER A 624 -40.16 40.30 -10.14
CA SER A 624 -40.37 41.77 -10.02
C SER A 624 -41.44 42.33 -9.07
N SER A 625 -41.02 43.20 -8.11
CA SER A 625 -41.55 44.59 -7.99
C SER A 625 -40.67 45.49 -7.10
N THR A 626 -41.00 46.78 -7.04
CA THR A 626 -40.08 47.91 -6.80
C THR A 626 -40.02 48.51 -5.38
N SER A 627 -38.87 49.11 -5.06
CA SER A 627 -38.65 50.37 -4.33
C SER A 627 -39.13 50.56 -2.87
N SER A 628 -38.19 50.95 -2.00
CA SER A 628 -38.19 52.27 -1.31
C SER A 628 -36.83 52.52 -0.62
N SER A 629 -36.66 53.65 0.09
CA SER A 629 -35.33 54.23 0.39
C SER A 629 -35.23 54.94 1.75
N GLY A 630 -34.08 54.82 2.43
CA GLY A 630 -33.59 55.82 3.40
C GLY A 630 -33.20 55.30 4.80
N LEU A 631 -31.90 55.39 5.11
CA LEU A 631 -31.23 56.10 6.23
C LEU A 631 -32.00 56.46 7.54
N PRO A 632 -31.31 56.68 8.70
CA PRO A 632 -29.86 56.68 8.94
C PRO A 632 -29.42 55.81 10.16
N ASP A 633 -28.19 56.02 10.62
CA ASP A 633 -27.51 55.39 11.77
C ASP A 633 -28.12 55.69 13.16
N ASN A 634 -27.77 54.85 14.14
CA ASN A 634 -27.44 55.27 15.51
C ASN A 634 -26.62 54.17 16.20
N ASP A 635 -25.55 54.56 16.90
CA ASP A 635 -24.77 53.69 17.78
C ASP A 635 -25.45 53.52 19.15
N ASP A 636 -25.23 52.38 19.80
CA ASP A 636 -25.11 52.30 21.27
C ASP A 636 -24.33 51.02 21.65
N GLU A 637 -23.35 51.14 22.56
CA GLU A 637 -22.45 50.04 22.95
C GLU A 637 -22.98 49.22 24.15
N GLU A 638 -22.87 47.88 24.11
CA GLU A 638 -22.54 47.16 25.35
C GLU A 638 -21.62 45.92 25.19
N LYS A 639 -20.32 46.18 25.22
CA LYS A 639 -19.19 45.37 25.75
C LYS A 639 -19.29 43.83 25.72
N ALA A 640 -18.53 43.21 24.81
CA ALA A 640 -17.94 41.88 25.03
C ALA A 640 -16.54 41.71 24.40
N GLY A 641 -15.49 41.67 25.24
CA GLY A 641 -14.20 41.01 24.96
C GLY A 641 -13.27 41.56 23.86
N SER A 642 -12.41 42.54 24.18
CA SER A 642 -11.34 43.01 23.29
C SER A 642 -10.06 42.16 23.37
N ALA A 643 -9.60 41.57 22.24
CA ALA A 643 -8.26 40.97 22.11
C ALA A 643 -7.83 40.70 20.65
N ALA A 644 -7.59 41.73 19.82
CA ALA A 644 -7.05 41.55 18.46
C ALA A 644 -6.30 42.79 17.93
N GLY A 645 -5.10 43.07 18.45
CA GLY A 645 -4.25 44.16 17.93
C GLY A 645 -3.16 44.58 18.90
N ALA A 646 -1.97 43.98 18.78
CA ALA A 646 -0.75 44.41 19.46
C ALA A 646 0.34 44.63 18.43
N ASP A 647 1.18 45.65 18.64
CA ASP A 647 2.32 45.97 17.77
C ASP A 647 3.49 45.00 18.02
N ILE A 648 4.24 44.64 16.98
CA ILE A 648 5.18 43.51 17.01
C ILE A 648 6.61 43.98 16.69
N ASP A 649 7.48 44.01 17.71
CA ASP A 649 8.90 44.31 17.59
C ASP A 649 9.68 43.17 16.92
N TRP A 650 9.82 43.25 15.59
CA TRP A 650 10.65 42.35 14.80
C TRP A 650 12.13 42.77 14.82
N ARG A 651 13.03 41.83 15.10
CA ARG A 651 14.50 42.04 15.15
C ARG A 651 15.25 41.06 14.27
N LEU A 652 16.48 41.38 13.83
CA LEU A 652 17.34 40.48 13.06
C LEU A 652 18.08 39.47 13.93
N CYS A 653 18.23 38.24 13.44
CA CYS A 653 19.09 37.24 14.09
C CYS A 653 20.57 37.67 14.06
N ASN A 654 21.26 37.45 15.18
CA ASN A 654 22.65 37.86 15.41
C ASN A 654 23.65 36.70 15.17
N GLY A 655 24.94 37.03 15.00
CA GLY A 655 26.04 36.07 14.88
C GLY A 655 26.55 35.79 13.46
N SER A 656 27.74 35.18 13.37
CA SER A 656 28.50 35.01 12.11
C SER A 656 27.93 34.02 11.10
N VAL A 657 26.83 33.32 11.44
CA VAL A 657 26.09 32.40 10.55
C VAL A 657 24.63 32.83 10.38
N ALA A 658 24.27 34.06 10.77
CA ALA A 658 22.89 34.53 10.84
C ALA A 658 22.09 34.40 9.53
N THR A 659 22.74 34.51 8.36
CA THR A 659 22.09 34.31 7.05
C THR A 659 21.54 32.89 6.86
N ASP A 660 22.13 31.90 7.55
CA ASP A 660 21.88 30.47 7.35
C ASP A 660 21.67 29.76 8.70
N TYR A 661 21.14 30.54 9.66
CA TYR A 661 20.77 30.11 11.00
C TYR A 661 19.48 29.28 10.97
N ILE A 662 19.53 28.15 11.66
CA ILE A 662 18.47 27.15 11.76
C ILE A 662 18.31 26.86 13.26
N PRO A 663 17.32 27.46 13.95
CA PRO A 663 17.31 27.54 15.41
C PRO A 663 17.50 26.20 16.14
N CYS A 664 16.92 25.12 15.59
CA CYS A 664 17.02 23.79 16.18
C CYS A 664 18.31 23.02 15.85
N LEU A 665 19.17 23.49 14.95
CA LEU A 665 20.46 22.84 14.64
C LEU A 665 21.66 23.68 15.12
N ASP A 666 21.45 24.98 15.34
CA ASP A 666 22.50 25.93 15.75
C ASP A 666 22.39 26.34 17.24
N ASN A 667 21.61 25.61 18.05
CA ASN A 667 21.52 25.82 19.51
C ASN A 667 22.79 25.33 20.22
N MET A 668 23.85 26.14 20.13
CA MET A 668 25.16 25.85 20.71
C MET A 668 25.15 25.73 22.24
N LYS A 669 24.13 26.24 22.93
CA LYS A 669 23.97 26.07 24.38
C LYS A 669 23.60 24.62 24.72
N ALA A 670 22.60 24.06 24.05
CA ALA A 670 22.22 22.66 24.20
C ALA A 670 23.34 21.72 23.70
N ILE A 671 23.90 21.98 22.51
CA ILE A 671 24.93 21.13 21.89
C ILE A 671 26.26 21.09 22.69
N LYS A 672 26.55 22.12 23.49
CA LYS A 672 27.68 22.10 24.46
C LYS A 672 27.35 21.33 25.75
N GLY A 673 26.09 21.21 26.14
CA GLY A 673 25.65 20.45 27.32
C GLY A 673 25.54 18.92 27.12
N LEU A 674 25.72 18.43 25.90
CA LEU A 674 25.66 17.00 25.58
C LEU A 674 26.82 16.22 26.23
N LYS A 675 26.49 15.19 27.00
CA LYS A 675 27.44 14.30 27.70
C LYS A 675 28.28 13.42 26.76
N SER A 676 27.87 13.30 25.50
CA SER A 676 28.51 12.51 24.46
C SER A 676 28.33 13.18 23.09
N ARG A 677 29.22 12.84 22.15
CA ARG A 677 29.12 13.16 20.72
C ARG A 677 29.39 11.94 19.81
N ARG A 678 29.52 10.75 20.41
CA ARG A 678 29.96 9.50 19.78
C ARG A 678 28.93 8.97 18.76
N HIS A 679 27.66 9.28 18.96
CA HIS A 679 26.52 8.75 18.21
C HIS A 679 25.82 9.88 17.42
N MET A 680 26.58 10.91 17.02
CA MET A 680 26.12 12.07 16.22
C MET A 680 25.03 12.95 16.88
N GLU A 681 24.84 12.83 18.19
CA GLU A 681 23.87 13.59 19.02
C GLU A 681 23.94 15.11 18.77
N HIS A 682 25.16 15.60 18.52
CA HIS A 682 25.49 17.00 18.26
C HIS A 682 25.08 17.52 16.87
N ARG A 683 24.48 16.69 16.01
CA ARG A 683 23.93 17.06 14.69
C ARG A 683 22.40 16.87 14.61
N GLU A 684 21.76 16.51 15.72
CA GLU A 684 20.31 16.34 15.84
C GLU A 684 19.59 17.67 16.15
N ARG A 685 18.26 17.61 16.30
CA ARG A 685 17.44 18.76 16.71
C ARG A 685 17.56 19.04 18.20
N HIS A 686 17.84 20.29 18.55
CA HIS A 686 17.94 20.86 19.89
C HIS A 686 17.24 22.23 19.92
N CYS A 687 15.92 22.31 19.75
CA CYS A 687 15.23 23.60 19.64
C CYS A 687 15.36 24.49 20.91
N PRO A 688 15.43 25.83 20.75
CA PRO A 688 15.36 26.76 21.87
C PRO A 688 13.95 26.76 22.50
N LYS A 689 13.87 27.14 23.79
CA LYS A 689 12.61 27.43 24.49
C LYS A 689 12.82 28.69 25.35
N PRO A 690 12.04 29.78 25.16
CA PRO A 690 11.01 29.98 24.12
C PRO A 690 11.58 29.93 22.69
N ASN A 691 10.68 29.96 21.70
CA ASN A 691 11.06 30.02 20.28
C ASN A 691 11.78 31.34 19.96
N SER A 692 12.55 31.31 18.87
CA SER A 692 13.25 32.49 18.35
C SER A 692 12.37 33.22 17.35
N ARG A 693 12.05 34.50 17.62
CA ARG A 693 11.24 35.37 16.75
C ARG A 693 12.07 36.25 15.82
N CYS A 694 13.41 36.12 15.87
CA CYS A 694 14.30 36.93 15.05
C CYS A 694 14.17 36.56 13.56
N LEU A 695 14.21 37.57 12.70
CA LEU A 695 14.14 37.43 11.25
C LEU A 695 15.54 37.21 10.67
N ILE A 696 15.64 36.35 9.67
CA ILE A 696 16.93 36.02 9.04
C ILE A 696 17.37 37.09 8.04
N PRO A 697 18.60 37.63 8.13
CA PRO A 697 19.18 38.51 7.11
C PRO A 697 19.20 37.90 5.70
N ILE A 698 19.02 38.74 4.68
CA ILE A 698 19.14 38.33 3.28
C ILE A 698 20.64 38.38 2.87
N PRO A 699 21.19 37.36 2.19
CA PRO A 699 22.59 37.38 1.73
C PRO A 699 22.90 38.58 0.82
N LYS A 700 24.08 39.18 1.00
CA LYS A 700 24.52 40.31 0.17
C LYS A 700 24.68 39.85 -1.29
N GLY A 701 23.91 40.45 -2.19
CA GLY A 701 23.89 40.09 -3.61
C GLY A 701 22.88 39.00 -3.99
N TYR A 702 21.97 38.61 -3.08
CA TYR A 702 20.91 37.64 -3.36
C TYR A 702 20.09 38.02 -4.62
N LYS A 703 19.97 37.07 -5.55
CA LYS A 703 19.26 37.18 -6.84
C LYS A 703 18.05 36.25 -6.86
N MET A 704 17.01 36.60 -7.62
CA MET A 704 15.90 35.68 -7.86
C MET A 704 16.40 34.40 -8.54
N ARG A 705 15.84 33.26 -8.16
CA ARG A 705 16.28 31.93 -8.58
C ARG A 705 16.20 31.75 -10.10
N LEU A 706 17.07 30.91 -10.66
CA LEU A 706 16.91 30.44 -12.03
C LEU A 706 15.68 29.53 -12.14
N SER A 707 15.00 29.58 -13.29
CA SER A 707 13.84 28.74 -13.61
C SER A 707 14.21 27.29 -13.86
N TRP A 708 13.23 26.39 -13.72
CA TRP A 708 13.36 24.98 -14.11
C TRP A 708 13.25 24.84 -15.65
N PRO A 709 14.00 23.94 -16.31
CA PRO A 709 14.98 23.00 -15.76
C PRO A 709 16.39 23.59 -15.58
N LYS A 710 16.68 24.83 -16.02
CA LYS A 710 18.04 25.42 -15.96
C LYS A 710 18.65 25.40 -14.55
N SER A 711 17.84 25.61 -13.52
CA SER A 711 18.28 25.54 -12.11
C SER A 711 18.80 24.18 -11.68
N ARG A 712 18.41 23.08 -12.35
CA ARG A 712 18.92 21.73 -12.07
C ARG A 712 20.44 21.68 -12.20
N ASP A 713 21.02 22.38 -13.17
CA ASP A 713 22.44 22.23 -13.54
C ASP A 713 23.30 23.45 -13.16
N MET A 714 22.68 24.58 -12.79
CA MET A 714 23.39 25.77 -12.29
C MET A 714 22.54 26.65 -11.36
N ILE A 715 23.20 27.38 -10.44
CA ILE A 715 22.59 28.38 -9.53
C ILE A 715 23.48 29.62 -9.40
N TRP A 716 22.96 30.70 -8.84
CA TRP A 716 23.76 31.87 -8.45
C TRP A 716 24.69 31.57 -7.27
N TYR A 717 25.95 32.02 -7.35
CA TYR A 717 26.92 31.93 -6.26
C TYR A 717 26.48 32.69 -5.01
N ASP A 718 25.97 33.92 -5.18
CA ASP A 718 25.62 34.83 -4.09
C ASP A 718 24.42 34.35 -3.23
N ASN A 719 23.63 33.42 -3.77
CA ASN A 719 22.50 32.81 -3.05
C ASN A 719 22.95 31.71 -2.07
N VAL A 720 24.09 31.06 -2.33
CA VAL A 720 24.68 30.00 -1.48
C VAL A 720 26.22 30.15 -1.47
N PRO A 721 26.78 31.17 -0.81
CA PRO A 721 28.17 31.60 -0.98
C PRO A 721 29.19 30.77 -0.18
N HIS A 722 29.18 29.44 -0.33
CA HIS A 722 30.08 28.50 0.36
C HIS A 722 31.18 27.96 -0.58
N PRO A 723 32.34 28.64 -0.70
CA PRO A 723 33.38 28.28 -1.69
C PRO A 723 34.12 26.97 -1.37
N LYS A 724 34.24 26.59 -0.09
CA LYS A 724 35.10 25.49 0.37
C LYS A 724 34.76 24.14 -0.30
N LEU A 725 33.46 23.84 -0.53
CA LEU A 725 33.06 22.59 -1.16
C LEU A 725 33.49 22.53 -2.64
N VAL A 726 33.48 23.67 -3.32
CA VAL A 726 33.90 23.79 -4.72
C VAL A 726 35.40 23.51 -4.84
N GLU A 727 36.20 24.11 -3.97
CA GLU A 727 37.66 23.91 -3.94
C GLU A 727 38.03 22.45 -3.58
N TYR A 728 37.41 21.89 -2.55
CA TYR A 728 37.71 20.55 -2.04
C TYR A 728 37.18 19.39 -2.91
N LYS A 729 36.25 19.66 -3.86
CA LYS A 729 35.64 18.64 -4.74
C LYS A 729 35.85 18.89 -6.24
N LYS A 730 36.63 19.89 -6.63
CA LYS A 730 36.89 20.28 -8.03
C LYS A 730 37.27 19.07 -8.91
N ASP A 731 38.20 18.24 -8.46
CA ASP A 731 38.75 17.09 -9.21
C ASP A 731 37.78 15.88 -9.27
N GLN A 732 36.60 16.01 -8.66
CA GLN A 732 35.55 14.98 -8.61
C GLN A 732 34.27 15.41 -9.36
N ASN A 733 34.28 16.57 -10.03
CA ASN A 733 33.16 17.08 -10.86
C ASN A 733 31.80 17.16 -10.12
N TRP A 734 31.81 17.42 -8.80
CA TRP A 734 30.57 17.66 -8.02
C TRP A 734 29.94 19.02 -8.35
N VAL A 735 30.75 20.07 -8.22
CA VAL A 735 30.35 21.47 -8.44
C VAL A 735 31.60 22.26 -8.84
N ARG A 736 31.45 23.22 -9.76
CA ARG A 736 32.50 24.17 -10.17
C ARG A 736 31.93 25.59 -10.23
N LYS A 737 32.72 26.61 -9.86
CA LYS A 737 32.35 28.01 -10.10
C LYS A 737 32.65 28.38 -11.55
N SER A 738 31.76 29.17 -12.17
CA SER A 738 31.82 29.60 -13.56
C SER A 738 31.23 31.01 -13.66
N GLY A 739 32.07 32.04 -13.45
CA GLY A 739 31.60 33.41 -13.25
C GLY A 739 30.73 33.53 -12.00
N ASP A 740 29.59 34.21 -12.13
CA ASP A 740 28.54 34.35 -11.10
C ASP A 740 27.86 33.03 -10.70
N TYR A 741 28.08 31.93 -11.43
CA TYR A 741 27.34 30.68 -11.25
C TYR A 741 28.14 29.59 -10.54
N LEU A 742 27.43 28.75 -9.79
CA LEU A 742 27.86 27.41 -9.43
C LEU A 742 27.18 26.42 -10.39
N VAL A 743 27.97 25.53 -10.99
CA VAL A 743 27.54 24.60 -12.05
C VAL A 743 27.80 23.16 -11.62
N PHE A 744 26.83 22.27 -11.85
CA PHE A 744 26.79 20.89 -11.32
C PHE A 744 26.80 19.85 -12.45
N PRO A 745 27.99 19.46 -12.99
CA PRO A 745 28.09 18.64 -14.20
C PRO A 745 27.78 17.14 -14.00
N GLY A 746 27.08 16.76 -12.93
CA GLY A 746 26.64 15.38 -12.69
C GLY A 746 27.76 14.37 -12.40
N GLY A 747 28.98 14.79 -12.08
CA GLY A 747 30.11 13.89 -11.74
C GLY A 747 30.15 13.50 -10.26
N GLY A 748 31.02 12.55 -9.91
CA GLY A 748 31.31 12.24 -8.51
C GLY A 748 32.25 11.08 -8.25
N THR A 749 32.61 10.89 -6.98
CA THR A 749 33.59 9.87 -6.54
C THR A 749 33.20 8.44 -6.93
N GLN A 750 31.91 8.13 -7.08
CA GLN A 750 31.38 6.87 -7.64
C GLN A 750 30.70 7.06 -9.01
N PHE A 751 30.69 8.28 -9.55
CA PHE A 751 30.08 8.63 -10.85
C PHE A 751 31.18 9.15 -11.80
N LYS A 752 32.26 8.39 -11.99
CA LYS A 752 33.44 8.81 -12.77
C LYS A 752 33.08 9.18 -14.23
N GLU A 753 32.24 8.36 -14.85
CA GLU A 753 31.70 8.57 -16.21
C GLU A 753 30.35 9.34 -16.18
N GLY A 754 30.04 10.06 -15.11
CA GLY A 754 28.81 10.82 -14.93
C GLY A 754 27.63 10.01 -14.37
N VAL A 755 26.73 10.71 -13.67
CA VAL A 755 25.64 10.10 -12.89
C VAL A 755 24.64 9.32 -13.74
N MET A 756 24.40 9.70 -15.00
CA MET A 756 23.51 8.95 -15.90
C MET A 756 24.06 7.56 -16.27
N ASN A 757 25.38 7.43 -16.44
CA ASN A 757 26.01 6.13 -16.66
C ASN A 757 25.94 5.26 -15.40
N TYR A 758 26.10 5.84 -14.21
CA TYR A 758 25.91 5.14 -12.94
C TYR A 758 24.44 4.73 -12.68
N ILE A 759 23.46 5.58 -12.99
CA ILE A 759 22.02 5.27 -12.98
C ILE A 759 21.70 4.09 -13.90
N ASN A 760 22.26 4.10 -15.11
CA ASN A 760 22.13 3.00 -16.07
C ASN A 760 22.89 1.74 -15.61
N PHE A 761 24.02 1.87 -14.91
CA PHE A 761 24.78 0.75 -14.34
C PHE A 761 24.01 0.07 -13.19
N ILE A 762 23.33 0.82 -12.32
CA ILE A 762 22.41 0.25 -11.32
C ILE A 762 21.28 -0.53 -12.01
N GLU A 763 20.61 0.05 -13.01
CA GLU A 763 19.52 -0.60 -13.75
C GLU A 763 20.01 -1.83 -14.56
N LYS A 764 21.25 -1.84 -15.05
CA LYS A 764 21.86 -3.01 -15.68
C LYS A 764 22.27 -4.09 -14.67
N SER A 765 22.78 -3.70 -13.51
CA SER A 765 23.26 -4.61 -12.46
C SER A 765 22.11 -5.35 -11.78
N TYR A 766 20.94 -4.70 -11.67
CA TYR A 766 19.73 -5.31 -11.14
C TYR A 766 18.55 -4.76 -11.94
N ASN A 767 18.10 -5.52 -12.95
CA ASN A 767 17.11 -5.08 -13.93
C ASN A 767 15.74 -4.76 -13.32
N ALA A 768 15.48 -5.32 -12.13
CA ALA A 768 14.70 -4.72 -11.05
C ALA A 768 14.54 -3.20 -11.03
N ILE A 769 15.64 -2.46 -10.94
CA ILE A 769 15.63 -1.05 -10.59
C ILE A 769 15.31 -0.28 -11.85
N LYS A 770 14.01 -0.13 -12.04
CA LYS A 770 13.42 0.66 -13.10
C LYS A 770 13.23 2.07 -12.54
N TRP A 771 13.70 3.10 -13.26
CA TRP A 771 13.82 4.47 -12.75
C TRP A 771 12.66 5.36 -13.11
N GLY A 772 11.89 5.78 -12.09
CA GLY A 772 10.57 6.40 -12.23
C GLY A 772 9.57 5.47 -12.92
N THR A 773 10.05 4.43 -13.59
CA THR A 773 9.62 3.07 -13.32
C THR A 773 9.99 2.55 -11.91
N HIS A 774 10.06 1.23 -11.61
CA HIS A 774 9.89 0.58 -10.26
C HIS A 774 10.21 1.39 -8.98
N THR A 775 11.26 2.21 -8.99
CA THR A 775 11.70 3.09 -7.92
C THR A 775 11.40 4.57 -8.24
N ARG A 776 10.72 5.30 -7.32
CA ARG A 776 10.31 6.71 -7.52
C ARG A 776 10.61 7.62 -6.33
N VAL A 777 10.25 7.26 -5.09
CA VAL A 777 10.55 8.04 -3.88
C VAL A 777 11.81 7.46 -3.26
N ILE A 778 12.94 8.09 -3.52
CA ILE A 778 14.27 7.60 -3.11
C ILE A 778 14.74 8.36 -1.87
N LEU A 779 15.46 7.68 -0.98
CA LEU A 779 16.29 8.33 0.04
C LEU A 779 17.76 8.28 -0.42
N ASP A 780 18.36 9.43 -0.69
CA ASP A 780 19.78 9.54 -1.05
C ASP A 780 20.58 9.97 0.19
N VAL A 781 21.29 9.02 0.80
CA VAL A 781 21.97 9.18 2.10
C VAL A 781 23.34 9.81 1.87
N GLY A 782 23.61 10.97 2.49
CA GLY A 782 24.87 11.68 2.31
C GLY A 782 25.07 12.12 0.85
N CYS A 783 23.98 12.49 0.18
CA CYS A 783 23.78 12.75 -1.25
C CYS A 783 24.78 13.68 -1.99
N GLY A 784 25.75 14.27 -1.29
CA GLY A 784 26.57 15.36 -1.81
C GLY A 784 25.68 16.53 -2.22
N VAL A 785 25.84 17.00 -3.46
CA VAL A 785 25.01 18.05 -4.06
C VAL A 785 23.67 17.55 -4.64
N ALA A 786 23.23 16.33 -4.31
CA ALA A 786 21.99 15.68 -4.76
C ALA A 786 21.86 15.43 -6.27
N SER A 787 22.97 15.32 -7.01
CA SER A 787 22.93 15.11 -8.47
C SER A 787 22.31 13.77 -8.89
N PHE A 788 22.33 12.73 -8.04
CA PHE A 788 21.62 11.47 -8.28
C PHE A 788 20.10 11.70 -8.30
N GLY A 789 19.56 12.39 -7.29
CA GLY A 789 18.16 12.81 -7.29
C GLY A 789 17.80 13.79 -8.41
N GLY A 790 18.68 14.75 -8.68
CA GLY A 790 18.48 15.78 -9.71
C GLY A 790 18.26 15.22 -11.11
N TYR A 791 19.06 14.24 -11.54
CA TYR A 791 18.96 13.64 -12.88
C TYR A 791 17.87 12.56 -12.98
N LEU A 792 17.48 11.97 -11.85
CA LEU A 792 16.39 11.01 -11.84
C LEU A 792 15.00 11.68 -12.00
N LEU A 793 14.86 13.00 -11.75
CA LEU A 793 13.64 13.77 -12.05
C LEU A 793 13.22 13.67 -13.53
N ASP A 794 14.16 13.70 -14.48
CA ASP A 794 13.91 13.49 -15.92
C ASP A 794 13.38 12.08 -16.21
N LYS A 795 13.90 11.08 -15.48
CA LYS A 795 13.40 9.70 -15.46
C LYS A 795 12.12 9.57 -14.62
N ASN A 796 11.52 10.68 -14.20
CA ASN A 796 10.26 10.73 -13.46
C ASN A 796 10.39 10.19 -12.01
N VAL A 797 11.49 10.47 -11.32
CA VAL A 797 11.75 10.10 -9.90
C VAL A 797 11.70 11.35 -8.99
N ILE A 798 11.32 11.21 -7.73
CA ILE A 798 11.49 12.25 -6.70
C ILE A 798 12.37 11.72 -5.56
N THR A 799 13.56 12.28 -5.43
CA THR A 799 14.52 11.84 -4.41
C THR A 799 14.51 12.81 -3.25
N MET A 800 14.21 12.32 -2.05
CA MET A 800 14.53 13.04 -0.82
C MET A 800 16.00 12.84 -0.52
N SER A 801 16.77 13.90 -0.65
CA SER A 801 18.22 13.89 -0.45
C SER A 801 18.53 14.38 0.97
N PHE A 802 19.32 13.67 1.76
CA PHE A 802 19.60 14.14 3.13
C PHE A 802 21.06 13.95 3.57
N ALA A 803 21.50 14.90 4.39
CA ALA A 803 22.78 14.90 5.08
C ALA A 803 22.67 15.77 6.35
N PRO A 804 23.52 15.55 7.37
CA PRO A 804 23.67 16.49 8.47
C PRO A 804 24.20 17.85 7.98
N LYS A 805 23.95 18.91 8.76
CA LYS A 805 24.71 20.18 8.65
C LYS A 805 26.13 19.88 9.15
N ASP A 806 27.05 19.53 8.26
CA ASP A 806 28.35 18.91 8.58
C ASP A 806 29.57 19.83 8.29
N GLU A 807 30.78 19.25 8.20
CA GLU A 807 32.03 19.95 7.84
C GLU A 807 32.09 20.40 6.36
N HIS A 808 31.21 19.88 5.50
CA HIS A 808 31.11 20.16 4.08
C HIS A 808 29.89 21.05 3.77
N GLU A 809 29.75 22.12 4.55
CA GLU A 809 28.63 23.07 4.61
C GLU A 809 27.89 23.32 3.28
N ALA A 810 26.56 23.54 3.37
CA ALA A 810 25.65 23.87 2.28
C ALA A 810 25.35 22.79 1.21
N GLN A 811 25.79 21.53 1.35
CA GLN A 811 25.38 20.41 0.47
C GLN A 811 23.87 20.37 0.16
N ILE A 812 23.03 20.40 1.20
CA ILE A 812 21.57 20.38 1.10
C ILE A 812 21.01 21.73 0.60
N GLN A 813 21.68 22.84 0.90
CA GLN A 813 21.30 24.17 0.42
C GLN A 813 21.48 24.31 -1.09
N PHE A 814 22.56 23.75 -1.64
CA PHE A 814 22.77 23.64 -3.08
C PHE A 814 21.65 22.84 -3.77
N ALA A 815 21.21 21.71 -3.18
CA ALA A 815 20.09 20.93 -3.73
C ALA A 815 18.78 21.73 -3.75
N LEU A 816 18.44 22.41 -2.66
CA LEU A 816 17.23 23.23 -2.54
C LEU A 816 17.23 24.44 -3.49
N GLU A 817 18.38 25.11 -3.66
CA GLU A 817 18.52 26.23 -4.61
C GLU A 817 18.45 25.78 -6.09
N ARG A 818 18.89 24.54 -6.39
CA ARG A 818 18.70 23.91 -7.72
C ARG A 818 17.23 23.56 -8.01
N GLY A 819 16.39 23.50 -6.98
CA GLY A 819 15.01 23.02 -7.06
C GLY A 819 14.88 21.49 -7.05
N ILE A 820 15.79 20.83 -6.34
CA ILE A 820 15.82 19.38 -6.10
C ILE A 820 15.42 19.15 -4.63
N PRO A 821 14.58 18.14 -4.30
CA PRO A 821 14.14 17.94 -2.92
C PRO A 821 15.26 17.45 -2.00
N ALA A 822 15.38 18.08 -0.84
CA ALA A 822 16.35 17.73 0.17
C ALA A 822 15.94 18.20 1.57
N THR A 823 16.58 17.68 2.62
CA THR A 823 16.38 18.11 4.01
C THR A 823 17.60 17.87 4.89
N LEU A 824 17.70 18.56 6.03
CA LEU A 824 18.77 18.35 7.01
C LEU A 824 18.35 17.32 8.06
N SER A 825 19.08 16.20 8.12
CA SER A 825 18.81 15.13 9.08
C SER A 825 20.05 14.25 9.29
N VAL A 826 20.02 13.39 10.31
CA VAL A 826 21.11 12.46 10.63
C VAL A 826 20.54 11.18 11.25
N ILE A 827 21.17 10.04 10.98
CA ILE A 827 20.91 8.79 11.71
C ILE A 827 21.92 8.77 12.86
N GLY A 828 21.49 9.24 14.04
CA GLY A 828 22.32 9.38 15.23
C GLY A 828 21.81 8.53 16.39
N THR A 829 21.11 9.17 17.33
CA THR A 829 20.39 8.55 18.45
C THR A 829 18.87 8.68 18.35
N GLN A 830 18.36 9.52 17.45
CA GLN A 830 16.93 9.69 17.15
C GLN A 830 16.54 9.11 15.79
N MET A 831 15.26 8.74 15.65
CA MET A 831 14.63 8.35 14.38
C MET A 831 14.52 9.54 13.44
N LEU A 832 14.61 9.28 12.13
CA LEU A 832 14.33 10.27 11.09
C LEU A 832 12.85 10.68 11.15
N THR A 833 12.57 11.96 10.87
CA THR A 833 11.22 12.54 10.81
C THR A 833 10.41 12.11 9.58
N PHE A 834 10.84 11.03 8.92
CA PHE A 834 10.09 10.29 7.91
C PHE A 834 9.39 9.11 8.57
N SER A 835 8.23 8.76 8.05
CA SER A 835 7.46 7.64 8.58
C SER A 835 8.12 6.29 8.32
N ASP A 836 7.69 5.29 9.10
CA ASP A 836 8.09 3.90 8.92
C ASP A 836 7.73 3.45 7.50
N ASN A 837 8.71 2.87 6.80
CA ASN A 837 8.56 2.28 5.48
C ASN A 837 8.27 3.29 4.35
N ALA A 838 8.86 4.48 4.40
CA ALA A 838 8.68 5.53 3.40
C ALA A 838 9.25 5.21 1.99
N PHE A 839 10.47 4.70 1.86
CA PHE A 839 11.27 4.87 0.62
C PHE A 839 11.40 3.66 -0.31
N ASP A 840 11.24 3.91 -1.62
CA ASP A 840 11.29 2.97 -2.76
C ASP A 840 12.73 2.53 -3.17
N LEU A 841 13.75 3.14 -2.59
CA LEU A 841 15.17 2.76 -2.69
C LEU A 841 15.92 3.61 -1.68
N VAL A 842 16.89 3.03 -0.98
CA VAL A 842 17.90 3.80 -0.26
C VAL A 842 19.21 3.70 -1.02
N HIS A 843 19.80 4.84 -1.33
CA HIS A 843 21.08 4.94 -2.03
C HIS A 843 22.17 5.41 -1.07
N CYS A 844 23.33 4.75 -1.12
CA CYS A 844 24.56 5.19 -0.44
C CYS A 844 25.76 4.99 -1.36
N ALA A 845 26.19 6.07 -2.03
CA ALA A 845 27.49 6.16 -2.68
C ALA A 845 28.50 6.80 -1.71
N ARG A 846 29.25 5.95 -0.97
CA ARG A 846 30.23 6.37 0.07
C ARG A 846 29.68 7.35 1.13
N CYS A 847 28.43 7.15 1.56
CA CYS A 847 27.70 8.03 2.49
C CYS A 847 28.26 8.18 3.92
N ARG A 848 29.44 7.61 4.24
CA ARG A 848 30.13 7.65 5.55
C ARG A 848 29.35 7.12 6.78
N VAL A 849 28.21 6.46 6.61
CA VAL A 849 27.48 5.83 7.72
C VAL A 849 28.12 4.49 8.10
N HIS A 850 28.33 4.26 9.40
CA HIS A 850 28.74 2.98 9.97
C HIS A 850 27.49 2.14 10.28
N TRP A 851 27.09 1.30 9.32
CA TRP A 851 25.81 0.58 9.36
C TRP A 851 25.71 -0.48 10.46
N ASP A 852 26.84 -1.07 10.85
CA ASP A 852 27.00 -2.09 11.89
C ASP A 852 27.16 -1.53 13.31
N ALA A 853 27.35 -0.21 13.45
CA ALA A 853 27.59 0.45 14.73
C ALA A 853 26.41 0.26 15.73
N ASP A 854 26.75 0.26 17.02
CA ASP A 854 25.81 0.24 18.14
C ASP A 854 24.78 -0.89 18.11
N GLY A 855 25.19 -2.07 17.65
CA GLY A 855 24.31 -3.24 17.44
C GLY A 855 23.54 -3.18 16.12
N GLY A 856 24.09 -2.50 15.12
CA GLY A 856 23.45 -2.27 13.82
C GLY A 856 22.37 -1.18 13.82
N LYS A 857 22.23 -0.37 14.88
CA LYS A 857 21.16 0.66 15.00
C LYS A 857 20.99 1.54 13.76
N PRO A 858 22.04 2.05 13.10
CA PRO A 858 21.87 2.86 11.89
C PRO A 858 21.26 2.09 10.72
N LEU A 859 21.60 0.80 10.59
CA LEU A 859 20.96 -0.10 9.62
C LEU A 859 19.56 -0.53 10.08
N MET A 860 19.26 -0.54 11.39
CA MET A 860 17.88 -0.76 11.90
C MET A 860 16.97 0.43 11.58
N GLU A 861 17.46 1.66 11.67
CA GLU A 861 16.76 2.87 11.21
C GLU A 861 16.59 2.88 9.69
N LEU A 862 17.63 2.47 8.94
CA LEU A 862 17.49 2.22 7.51
C LEU A 862 16.42 1.14 7.27
N ASN A 863 16.40 0.06 8.06
CA ASN A 863 15.39 -0.98 8.07
C ASN A 863 14.04 -0.53 8.69
N ARG A 864 13.91 0.73 9.15
CA ARG A 864 12.62 1.38 9.42
C ARG A 864 12.16 2.15 8.19
N VAL A 865 12.96 3.11 7.69
CA VAL A 865 12.53 4.03 6.61
C VAL A 865 12.66 3.46 5.19
N LEU A 866 13.65 2.61 4.91
CA LEU A 866 13.65 1.76 3.70
C LEU A 866 12.41 0.89 3.82
N ARG A 867 11.51 1.03 2.87
CA ARG A 867 10.28 0.26 2.84
C ARG A 867 10.66 -1.24 2.70
N PRO A 868 9.97 -2.20 3.35
CA PRO A 868 10.42 -3.59 3.30
C PRO A 868 10.15 -4.20 1.93
N GLY A 869 10.98 -5.17 1.55
CA GLY A 869 11.28 -5.46 0.15
C GLY A 869 12.52 -4.69 -0.31
N GLY A 870 12.78 -3.55 0.30
CA GLY A 870 13.55 -2.48 -0.31
C GLY A 870 14.97 -2.77 -0.70
N VAL A 871 15.34 -2.25 -1.86
CA VAL A 871 16.74 -2.18 -2.27
C VAL A 871 17.50 -1.08 -1.54
N PHE A 872 18.53 -1.51 -0.81
CA PHE A 872 19.65 -0.68 -0.43
C PHE A 872 20.77 -0.85 -1.46
N VAL A 873 21.05 0.20 -2.23
CA VAL A 873 22.17 0.22 -3.18
C VAL A 873 23.38 0.80 -2.48
N TRP A 874 24.36 -0.06 -2.17
CA TRP A 874 25.60 0.30 -1.50
C TRP A 874 26.77 0.27 -2.49
N SER A 875 27.32 1.45 -2.77
CA SER A 875 28.59 1.60 -3.51
C SER A 875 29.63 2.26 -2.59
N ALA A 876 30.52 1.42 -2.06
CA ALA A 876 31.56 1.81 -1.11
C ALA A 876 32.76 0.84 -1.21
N THR A 877 33.93 1.22 -0.67
CA THR A 877 35.15 0.42 -0.81
C THR A 877 35.05 -1.03 -0.30
N PRO A 878 34.34 -1.38 0.80
CA PRO A 878 34.22 -2.77 1.26
C PRO A 878 33.56 -3.71 0.23
N VAL A 879 32.83 -3.14 -0.73
CA VAL A 879 32.10 -3.90 -1.75
C VAL A 879 33.05 -4.46 -2.82
N TYR A 880 33.97 -3.63 -3.32
CA TYR A 880 34.82 -3.93 -4.48
C TYR A 880 36.32 -3.98 -4.17
N ARG A 881 36.74 -3.65 -2.95
CA ARG A 881 38.12 -3.82 -2.49
C ARG A 881 38.28 -5.06 -1.60
N ARG A 882 39.49 -5.61 -1.65
CA ARG A 882 39.96 -6.82 -0.94
C ARG A 882 41.44 -6.69 -0.52
N ASP A 883 41.99 -5.49 -0.66
CA ASP A 883 43.41 -5.13 -0.52
C ASP A 883 43.83 -4.77 0.91
N ASN A 884 42.86 -4.57 1.82
CA ASN A 884 43.10 -4.22 3.21
C ASN A 884 42.12 -4.90 4.16
N GLU A 885 42.59 -5.18 5.39
CA GLU A 885 41.83 -5.91 6.41
C GLU A 885 40.58 -5.17 6.88
N ARG A 886 40.56 -3.84 6.84
CA ARG A 886 39.40 -3.03 7.22
C ARG A 886 38.25 -3.20 6.22
N ASP A 887 38.46 -2.94 4.92
CA ASP A 887 37.43 -3.17 3.89
C ASP A 887 36.95 -4.64 3.89
N LEU A 888 37.80 -5.60 4.28
CA LEU A 888 37.43 -7.01 4.47
C LEU A 888 36.54 -7.24 5.71
N ASN A 889 36.85 -6.61 6.84
CA ASN A 889 36.09 -6.77 8.08
C ASN A 889 34.77 -5.98 8.06
N ASP A 890 34.78 -4.75 7.55
CA ASP A 890 33.58 -3.94 7.28
C ASP A 890 32.62 -4.70 6.33
N TRP A 891 33.15 -5.42 5.33
CA TRP A 891 32.35 -6.31 4.47
C TRP A 891 31.80 -7.54 5.21
N LYS A 892 32.61 -8.24 6.03
CA LYS A 892 32.15 -9.39 6.81
C LYS A 892 31.04 -9.01 7.79
N ALA A 893 31.23 -7.91 8.53
CA ALA A 893 30.25 -7.39 9.47
C ALA A 893 28.93 -7.03 8.76
N MET A 894 29.02 -6.33 7.63
CA MET A 894 27.83 -6.02 6.83
C MET A 894 27.12 -7.26 6.27
N VAL A 895 27.85 -8.29 5.80
CA VAL A 895 27.22 -9.54 5.36
C VAL A 895 26.55 -10.25 6.54
N ALA A 896 27.25 -10.45 7.66
CA ALA A 896 26.69 -11.12 8.83
C ALA A 896 25.46 -10.40 9.41
N LEU A 897 25.51 -9.07 9.50
CA LEU A 897 24.37 -8.27 9.97
C LEU A 897 23.22 -8.30 8.96
N THR A 898 23.47 -8.11 7.66
CA THR A 898 22.41 -8.19 6.65
C THR A 898 21.76 -9.57 6.63
N GLU A 899 22.52 -10.65 6.79
CA GLU A 899 21.98 -12.01 6.95
C GLU A 899 21.18 -12.19 8.26
N SER A 900 21.63 -11.66 9.40
CA SER A 900 20.90 -11.76 10.69
C SER A 900 19.62 -10.93 10.72
N ILE A 901 19.56 -9.85 9.92
CA ILE A 901 18.35 -9.10 9.62
C ILE A 901 17.67 -9.54 8.32
N CYS A 902 17.99 -10.73 7.79
CA CYS A 902 17.33 -11.36 6.64
C CYS A 902 17.35 -10.57 5.31
N TRP A 903 18.18 -9.52 5.19
CA TRP A 903 18.45 -8.81 3.93
C TRP A 903 19.22 -9.74 2.98
N LYS A 904 18.87 -9.71 1.69
CA LYS A 904 19.46 -10.60 0.68
C LYS A 904 20.29 -9.84 -0.33
N VAL A 905 21.51 -10.27 -0.63
CA VAL A 905 22.24 -9.79 -1.81
C VAL A 905 21.50 -10.26 -3.06
N VAL A 906 21.00 -9.31 -3.85
CA VAL A 906 20.25 -9.57 -5.10
C VAL A 906 21.03 -9.17 -6.35
N ALA A 907 22.03 -8.29 -6.20
CA ALA A 907 23.04 -8.05 -7.22
C ALA A 907 24.38 -7.69 -6.58
N LYS A 908 25.48 -8.08 -7.23
CA LYS A 908 26.82 -7.55 -6.98
C LYS A 908 27.55 -7.44 -8.31
N ALA A 909 28.03 -6.24 -8.64
CA ALA A 909 28.62 -5.93 -9.93
C ALA A 909 29.77 -4.93 -9.79
N VAL A 910 30.62 -4.86 -10.82
CA VAL A 910 31.70 -3.88 -10.99
C VAL A 910 31.64 -3.34 -12.42
N ASP A 911 31.78 -2.03 -12.58
CA ASP A 911 31.79 -1.37 -13.89
C ASP A 911 33.18 -1.33 -14.56
N SER A 912 33.22 -0.83 -15.79
CA SER A 912 34.43 -0.57 -16.59
C SER A 912 35.47 0.30 -15.87
N THR A 913 35.06 1.09 -14.87
CA THR A 913 35.91 2.03 -14.14
C THR A 913 36.47 1.43 -12.84
N GLY A 914 36.15 0.17 -12.54
CA GLY A 914 36.51 -0.50 -11.28
C GLY A 914 35.68 -0.03 -10.07
N ILE A 915 34.54 0.65 -10.30
CA ILE A 915 33.59 0.96 -9.24
C ILE A 915 32.55 -0.15 -9.16
N GLY A 916 32.42 -0.73 -7.96
CA GLY A 916 31.43 -1.76 -7.69
C GLY A 916 30.26 -1.29 -6.85
N LEU A 917 29.20 -2.07 -6.91
CA LEU A 917 28.03 -1.95 -6.06
C LEU A 917 27.54 -3.32 -5.62
N VAL A 918 26.88 -3.34 -4.48
CA VAL A 918 26.07 -4.45 -4.00
C VAL A 918 24.69 -3.91 -3.73
N ILE A 919 23.68 -4.70 -4.03
CA ILE A 919 22.29 -4.35 -3.81
C ILE A 919 21.73 -5.38 -2.85
N TYR A 920 21.41 -4.92 -1.65
CA TYR A 920 20.73 -5.71 -0.64
C TYR A 920 19.23 -5.48 -0.74
N GLN A 921 18.44 -6.52 -0.49
CA GLN A 921 16.99 -6.50 -0.51
C GLN A 921 16.45 -6.75 0.90
N LYS A 922 15.84 -5.74 1.53
CA LYS A 922 15.22 -5.81 2.86
C LYS A 922 14.14 -6.91 2.88
N PRO A 923 14.07 -7.78 3.91
CA PRO A 923 13.09 -8.85 3.99
C PRO A 923 11.68 -8.30 4.16
N VAL A 924 10.75 -9.24 4.14
CA VAL A 924 9.44 -8.97 3.58
C VAL A 924 8.28 -9.52 4.35
N SER A 925 8.60 -10.39 5.26
CA SER A 925 7.74 -10.75 6.36
C SER A 925 8.61 -11.06 7.53
N ASN A 926 7.95 -11.00 8.67
CA ASN A 926 8.48 -11.52 9.89
C ASN A 926 8.76 -13.03 9.74
N VAL A 927 8.19 -13.77 8.75
CA VAL A 927 8.54 -15.16 8.38
C VAL A 927 10.05 -15.45 8.32
N CYS A 928 10.89 -14.51 7.87
CA CYS A 928 12.34 -14.72 7.95
C CYS A 928 12.86 -14.46 9.37
N TYR A 929 12.47 -13.35 10.00
CA TYR A 929 12.81 -13.02 11.40
C TYR A 929 12.41 -14.13 12.40
N GLU A 930 11.24 -14.72 12.21
CA GLU A 930 10.62 -15.85 12.95
C GLU A 930 11.38 -17.16 12.77
N LYS A 931 12.07 -17.34 11.64
CA LYS A 931 12.85 -18.54 11.28
C LYS A 931 14.34 -18.39 11.56
N ARG A 932 14.79 -17.28 12.17
CA ARG A 932 16.19 -17.10 12.56
C ARG A 932 16.55 -18.05 13.69
N LYS A 933 17.70 -18.71 13.55
CA LYS A 933 18.27 -19.57 14.60
C LYS A 933 18.72 -18.77 15.84
N VAL A 934 19.04 -17.50 15.65
CA VAL A 934 19.42 -16.55 16.71
C VAL A 934 18.55 -15.30 16.54
N ASN A 935 17.85 -14.89 17.59
CA ASN A 935 16.97 -13.72 17.56
C ASN A 935 17.73 -12.42 17.91
N ASP A 936 18.83 -12.18 17.21
CA ASP A 936 19.70 -11.02 17.40
C ASP A 936 19.90 -10.29 16.05
N PRO A 937 19.53 -9.00 15.93
CA PRO A 937 18.78 -8.19 16.89
C PRO A 937 17.36 -8.74 17.16
N PRO A 938 16.77 -8.51 18.35
CA PRO A 938 15.43 -9.02 18.70
C PRO A 938 14.33 -8.34 17.89
N LEU A 939 13.14 -8.95 17.84
CA LEU A 939 11.93 -8.28 17.36
C LEU A 939 11.47 -7.23 18.38
N CYS A 940 10.99 -6.08 17.90
CA CYS A 940 10.29 -5.15 18.78
C CYS A 940 8.99 -5.80 19.31
N HIS A 941 8.66 -5.53 20.57
CA HIS A 941 7.38 -5.91 21.17
C HIS A 941 6.20 -5.31 20.39
N GLN A 942 4.99 -5.85 20.56
CA GLN A 942 3.78 -5.25 20.00
C GLN A 942 3.43 -3.97 20.79
N ILE A 943 4.12 -2.89 20.46
CA ILE A 943 3.77 -1.53 20.88
C ILE A 943 2.44 -1.16 20.20
N GLU A 944 1.61 -0.38 20.88
CA GLU A 944 0.45 0.28 20.31
C GLU A 944 0.85 1.15 19.09
N LYS A 945 -0.14 1.71 18.37
CA LYS A 945 0.13 2.55 17.18
C LYS A 945 1.30 3.51 17.43
N ARG A 946 2.39 3.32 16.68
CA ARG A 946 3.58 4.17 16.80
C ARG A 946 3.15 5.62 16.61
N LYS A 947 3.47 6.45 17.61
CA LYS A 947 3.34 7.91 17.50
C LYS A 947 4.25 8.40 16.36
N PRO A 948 3.96 9.57 15.74
CA PRO A 948 4.86 10.23 14.80
C PRO A 948 6.33 10.19 15.26
N SER A 949 7.28 9.98 14.34
CA SER A 949 8.70 9.78 14.66
C SER A 949 9.42 11.10 15.01
N TRP A 950 8.89 11.82 16.00
CA TRP A 950 9.30 13.13 16.45
C TRP A 950 9.92 13.03 17.85
N TYR A 951 11.24 13.28 17.94
CA TYR A 951 12.07 13.04 19.13
C TYR A 951 12.08 11.59 19.67
N THR A 952 11.62 10.61 18.88
CA THR A 952 11.72 9.18 19.23
C THR A 952 13.15 8.67 19.08
N SER A 953 13.69 7.98 20.09
CA SER A 953 15.05 7.40 20.07
C SER A 953 15.16 6.19 19.12
N LEU A 954 16.37 5.87 18.66
CA LEU A 954 16.65 4.70 17.82
C LEU A 954 16.51 3.37 18.56
N ASP A 955 15.65 2.50 18.02
CA ASP A 955 15.48 1.11 18.41
C ASP A 955 16.72 0.25 18.09
N SER A 956 17.09 -0.63 19.01
CA SER A 956 17.99 -1.78 18.75
C SER A 956 17.22 -3.07 18.40
N CYS A 957 15.94 -2.96 18.07
CA CYS A 957 15.08 -4.08 17.71
C CYS A 957 14.59 -3.94 16.27
N LEU A 958 14.31 -5.07 15.63
CA LEU A 958 13.68 -5.10 14.31
C LEU A 958 12.22 -4.67 14.46
N PRO A 959 11.79 -3.55 13.87
CA PRO A 959 10.37 -3.25 13.80
C PRO A 959 9.67 -4.40 13.07
N GLN A 960 8.55 -4.87 13.63
CA GLN A 960 7.73 -5.86 12.93
C GLN A 960 7.35 -5.25 11.59
N LEU A 961 7.74 -5.92 10.50
CA LEU A 961 7.41 -5.45 9.16
C LEU A 961 5.88 -5.36 9.09
N PRO A 962 5.30 -4.23 8.62
CA PRO A 962 3.93 -3.90 8.99
C PRO A 962 2.98 -5.00 8.56
N ALA A 963 1.93 -5.18 9.37
CA ALA A 963 1.25 -6.46 9.48
C ALA A 963 0.92 -7.07 8.11
N VAL A 964 1.46 -8.27 7.92
CA VAL A 964 1.60 -8.93 6.63
C VAL A 964 0.28 -9.57 6.23
N ASN A 965 -0.55 -8.82 5.47
CA ASN A 965 -1.92 -9.13 5.07
C ASN A 965 -2.15 -10.63 4.82
N SER A 966 -2.72 -11.32 5.83
CA SER A 966 -2.89 -12.78 6.01
C SER A 966 -1.71 -13.68 5.58
N GLY A 967 -0.53 -13.12 5.33
CA GLY A 967 0.24 -13.45 4.13
C GLY A 967 1.75 -13.54 4.32
N GLY A 968 2.49 -12.46 4.07
CA GLY A 968 3.96 -12.48 4.24
C GLY A 968 4.80 -11.69 3.22
N LYS A 969 4.20 -10.76 2.49
CA LYS A 969 4.92 -9.69 1.80
C LYS A 969 4.13 -8.44 2.05
N TYR A 970 4.40 -7.73 3.16
CA TYR A 970 3.73 -6.45 3.44
C TYR A 970 3.67 -5.73 2.13
N LYS A 971 2.51 -5.32 1.72
CA LYS A 971 2.35 -3.91 1.50
C LYS A 971 3.63 -3.02 1.26
N TRP A 972 4.50 -3.29 0.25
CA TRP A 972 5.05 -2.26 -0.78
C TRP A 972 3.35 -0.91 -2.90
N PRO A 973 2.96 0.41 -3.05
CA PRO A 973 1.75 0.73 -3.76
C PRO A 973 2.04 0.72 -5.28
N SER A 974 1.01 0.53 -6.11
CA SER A 974 1.02 0.18 -7.54
C SER A 974 1.74 1.19 -8.52
N PRO A 975 3.09 1.30 -8.59
CA PRO A 975 3.82 1.98 -9.70
C PRO A 975 3.72 3.51 -10.25
N TRP A 976 4.08 3.95 -11.51
CA TRP A 976 4.22 5.40 -12.02
C TRP A 976 3.57 5.55 -13.59
N PRO A 977 2.68 6.39 -14.39
CA PRO A 977 1.51 7.49 -14.46
C PRO A 977 0.14 7.76 -13.70
N GLN A 978 -0.47 6.92 -12.86
CA GLN A 978 -1.58 7.14 -11.89
C GLN A 978 -1.33 7.60 -10.36
N ARG A 979 -0.69 6.79 -9.46
CA ARG A 979 -0.16 6.99 -8.04
C ARG A 979 -0.57 8.13 -7.18
N LEU A 980 -0.02 9.29 -7.46
CA LEU A 980 -0.33 10.62 -6.97
C LEU A 980 -1.56 10.76 -6.09
N SER A 981 -2.64 10.12 -6.52
CA SER A 981 -3.74 9.79 -5.65
C SER A 981 -4.23 8.39 -6.01
N SER A 982 -4.11 7.41 -5.10
CA SER A 982 -4.80 6.11 -5.19
C SER A 982 -5.01 5.44 -3.79
N LYS A 983 -5.50 4.24 -3.48
CA LYS A 983 -5.87 3.70 -2.11
C LYS A 983 -4.79 3.19 -1.02
N PRO A 984 -3.57 3.74 -0.65
CA PRO A 984 -2.37 3.29 0.17
C PRO A 984 -2.16 2.03 1.03
N ALA A 985 -0.87 1.81 1.33
CA ALA A 985 -0.36 0.74 2.19
C ALA A 985 -0.46 1.09 3.67
N SER A 986 -0.38 2.39 3.96
CA SER A 986 -0.08 2.88 5.30
C SER A 986 -0.93 4.09 5.71
N LEU A 987 -2.16 4.22 5.18
CA LEU A 987 -3.17 4.81 6.06
C LEU A 987 -3.55 3.79 7.11
N GLU A 988 -4.32 4.28 8.06
CA GLU A 988 -5.30 3.51 8.79
C GLU A 988 -6.27 2.69 7.90
N PRO A 989 -7.26 2.06 8.55
CA PRO A 989 -8.49 1.52 7.92
C PRO A 989 -9.92 2.28 7.49
N ASN A 990 -11.09 4.18 8.07
CA ASN A 990 -12.34 5.03 8.00
C ASN A 990 -12.17 6.35 7.29
N ALA A 991 -10.91 6.74 7.09
CA ALA A 991 -10.51 7.87 6.32
C ALA A 991 -10.78 7.60 4.82
N GLU A 992 -11.99 7.10 4.55
CA GLU A 992 -12.42 6.33 3.40
C GLU A 992 -12.67 7.32 2.25
N GLU A 993 -13.89 7.51 1.83
CA GLU A 993 -14.57 8.74 2.21
C GLU A 993 -13.62 9.96 2.42
N ILE A 994 -13.03 10.11 3.61
CA ILE A 994 -12.20 11.27 4.01
C ILE A 994 -11.04 11.56 3.06
N PHE A 995 -10.25 10.52 2.75
CA PHE A 995 -9.07 10.73 1.94
C PHE A 995 -9.44 11.32 0.58
N TYR A 996 -10.44 10.69 -0.02
CA TYR A 996 -10.71 10.68 -1.45
C TYR A 996 -11.41 11.96 -1.87
N GLU A 997 -12.22 12.49 -0.95
CA GLU A 997 -12.65 13.87 -0.96
C GLU A 997 -11.49 14.84 -1.03
N ASP A 998 -10.45 14.76 -0.18
CA ASP A 998 -9.30 15.67 -0.30
C ASP A 998 -8.74 15.68 -1.72
N THR A 999 -8.57 14.52 -2.35
CA THR A 999 -8.11 14.50 -3.76
C THR A 999 -9.11 15.10 -4.74
N LYS A 1000 -10.40 14.81 -4.60
CA LYS A 1000 -11.41 15.34 -5.52
C LYS A 1000 -11.60 16.85 -5.33
N HIS A 1001 -11.68 17.28 -4.08
CA HIS A 1001 -11.74 18.67 -3.61
C HIS A 1001 -10.54 19.45 -4.14
N TRP A 1002 -9.31 19.02 -3.85
CA TRP A 1002 -8.12 19.70 -4.35
C TRP A 1002 -8.01 19.62 -5.88
N SER A 1003 -8.43 18.53 -6.52
CA SER A 1003 -8.42 18.46 -7.99
C SER A 1003 -9.38 19.46 -8.64
N ALA A 1004 -10.53 19.73 -8.03
CA ALA A 1004 -11.48 20.76 -8.49
C ALA A 1004 -10.99 22.16 -8.08
N LEU A 1005 -10.72 22.40 -6.80
CA LEU A 1005 -10.28 23.69 -6.26
C LEU A 1005 -9.00 24.20 -6.93
N VAL A 1006 -8.03 23.32 -7.22
CA VAL A 1006 -6.82 23.73 -7.96
C VAL A 1006 -7.10 23.97 -9.44
N SER A 1007 -7.93 23.16 -10.09
CA SER A 1007 -8.36 23.39 -11.47
C SER A 1007 -9.07 24.74 -11.63
N ASP A 1008 -10.12 24.93 -10.85
CA ASP A 1008 -11.16 25.91 -11.11
C ASP A 1008 -10.81 27.27 -10.49
N VAL A 1009 -10.19 27.26 -9.28
CA VAL A 1009 -9.84 28.48 -8.54
C VAL A 1009 -8.33 28.77 -8.62
N TYR A 1010 -7.44 27.83 -8.31
CA TYR A 1010 -6.01 28.18 -8.14
C TYR A 1010 -5.22 28.30 -9.45
N LEU A 1011 -5.63 27.58 -10.50
CA LEU A 1011 -5.09 27.70 -11.86
C LEU A 1011 -5.93 28.65 -12.74
N GLY A 1012 -7.24 28.77 -12.48
CA GLY A 1012 -8.19 29.57 -13.26
C GLY A 1012 -8.43 31.00 -12.74
N GLY A 1013 -8.84 31.16 -11.48
CA GLY A 1013 -9.27 32.44 -10.90
C GLY A 1013 -8.17 33.25 -10.20
N LEU A 1014 -7.24 32.58 -9.52
CA LEU A 1014 -6.11 33.24 -8.84
C LEU A 1014 -4.97 33.53 -9.83
N ALA A 1015 -4.58 34.81 -9.93
CA ALA A 1015 -3.52 35.30 -10.82
C ALA A 1015 -2.09 34.94 -10.35
N ILE A 1016 -1.85 33.67 -10.02
CA ILE A 1016 -0.57 33.13 -9.57
C ILE A 1016 0.27 32.73 -10.79
N ASN A 1017 1.50 33.24 -10.90
CA ASN A 1017 2.43 32.85 -11.95
C ASN A 1017 3.08 31.49 -11.66
N TRP A 1018 2.35 30.40 -11.91
CA TRP A 1018 2.81 29.02 -11.65
C TRP A 1018 4.11 28.63 -12.36
N LEU A 1019 4.49 29.30 -13.47
CA LEU A 1019 5.79 29.10 -14.13
C LEU A 1019 7.00 29.58 -13.30
N SER A 1020 6.77 30.44 -12.29
CA SER A 1020 7.79 30.92 -11.36
C SER A 1020 7.94 30.06 -10.10
N VAL A 1021 7.02 29.10 -9.88
CA VAL A 1021 6.94 28.29 -8.66
C VAL A 1021 7.56 26.91 -8.89
N ARG A 1022 8.50 26.49 -8.03
CA ARG A 1022 9.10 25.13 -8.08
C ARG A 1022 9.09 24.43 -6.72
N ASN A 1023 9.55 25.10 -5.69
CA ASN A 1023 9.71 24.58 -4.33
C ASN A 1023 8.46 24.96 -3.54
N VAL A 1024 7.47 24.08 -3.47
CA VAL A 1024 6.24 24.31 -2.73
C VAL A 1024 6.31 23.60 -1.37
N MET A 1025 5.71 24.20 -0.35
CA MET A 1025 5.40 23.51 0.90
C MET A 1025 3.89 23.56 1.14
N ASP A 1026 3.34 22.42 1.54
CA ASP A 1026 1.98 22.31 2.02
C ASP A 1026 2.03 22.10 3.54
N MET A 1027 1.67 23.13 4.31
CA MET A 1027 1.95 23.22 5.75
C MET A 1027 1.00 22.37 6.59
N ASN A 1028 -0.25 22.25 6.15
CA ASN A 1028 -1.23 21.31 6.69
C ASN A 1028 -1.62 20.35 5.58
N ALA A 1029 -0.64 19.62 5.06
CA ALA A 1029 -0.84 18.81 3.86
C ALA A 1029 -1.94 17.77 4.02
N GLY A 1030 -2.29 17.41 5.27
CA GLY A 1030 -3.45 16.59 5.59
C GLY A 1030 -3.43 15.32 4.76
N TYR A 1031 -4.26 15.28 3.73
CA TYR A 1031 -4.37 14.15 2.86
C TYR A 1031 -3.40 14.15 1.66
N GLY A 1032 -2.89 15.32 1.25
CA GLY A 1032 -1.86 15.55 0.22
C GLY A 1032 -2.44 15.90 -1.15
N GLY A 1033 -3.73 16.23 -1.22
CA GLY A 1033 -4.46 16.41 -2.47
C GLY A 1033 -4.04 17.65 -3.23
N PHE A 1034 -3.64 18.72 -2.53
CA PHE A 1034 -3.10 19.94 -3.14
C PHE A 1034 -1.82 19.62 -3.95
N ALA A 1035 -0.87 18.95 -3.30
CA ALA A 1035 0.34 18.44 -3.95
C ALA A 1035 0.05 17.44 -5.08
N ALA A 1036 -1.09 16.76 -5.02
CA ALA A 1036 -1.54 15.85 -6.06
C ALA A 1036 -2.15 16.55 -7.28
N ALA A 1037 -3.03 17.52 -7.08
CA ALA A 1037 -3.62 18.27 -8.19
C ALA A 1037 -2.55 19.00 -9.03
N LEU A 1038 -1.43 19.39 -8.40
CA LEU A 1038 -0.32 20.09 -9.05
C LEU A 1038 0.71 19.22 -9.78
N ILE A 1039 0.62 17.88 -9.84
CA ILE A 1039 1.78 17.06 -10.29
C ILE A 1039 2.25 17.30 -11.73
N TYR A 1040 1.32 17.69 -12.60
CA TYR A 1040 1.62 17.92 -14.02
C TYR A 1040 2.27 19.30 -14.23
N GLN A 1041 2.31 20.15 -13.19
CA GLN A 1041 3.13 21.35 -13.16
C GLN A 1041 4.60 20.97 -12.90
N PRO A 1042 5.58 21.73 -13.42
CA PRO A 1042 7.01 21.43 -13.29
C PRO A 1042 7.60 21.77 -11.90
N LEU A 1043 6.87 21.45 -10.82
CA LEU A 1043 7.17 21.76 -9.42
C LEU A 1043 7.34 20.49 -8.55
N TRP A 1044 7.64 20.68 -7.26
CA TRP A 1044 7.58 19.64 -6.24
C TRP A 1044 7.04 20.21 -4.93
N VAL A 1045 6.40 19.36 -4.12
CA VAL A 1045 5.79 19.79 -2.84
C VAL A 1045 6.38 19.02 -1.67
N MET A 1046 6.89 19.74 -0.67
CA MET A 1046 7.11 19.20 0.68
C MET A 1046 5.77 19.18 1.42
N ASN A 1047 5.24 17.99 1.67
CA ASN A 1047 3.97 17.82 2.36
C ASN A 1047 4.24 17.68 3.87
N ILE A 1048 3.84 18.66 4.68
CA ILE A 1048 4.01 18.62 6.13
C ILE A 1048 2.77 18.06 6.80
N VAL A 1049 3.00 17.12 7.73
CA VAL A 1049 1.95 16.55 8.58
C VAL A 1049 2.20 17.00 10.01
N PRO A 1050 1.35 17.92 10.56
CA PRO A 1050 1.47 18.34 11.94
C PRO A 1050 1.25 17.16 12.89
N ILE A 1051 2.14 16.93 13.87
CA ILE A 1051 2.08 15.73 14.73
C ILE A 1051 0.86 15.62 15.65
N GLN A 1052 -0.01 16.65 15.68
CA GLN A 1052 -1.28 16.67 16.41
C GLN A 1052 -2.49 16.33 15.52
N GLN A 1053 -2.32 16.36 14.20
CA GLN A 1053 -3.32 15.89 13.24
C GLN A 1053 -3.28 14.35 13.19
N PRO A 1054 -4.30 13.68 12.59
CA PRO A 1054 -4.23 12.25 12.31
C PRO A 1054 -2.93 11.92 11.56
N ASP A 1055 -2.30 10.78 11.87
CA ASP A 1055 -1.05 10.43 11.19
C ASP A 1055 -1.30 10.10 9.72
N THR A 1056 -0.97 11.06 8.88
CA THR A 1056 -1.08 10.98 7.44
C THR A 1056 0.26 10.92 6.72
N LEU A 1057 1.41 10.99 7.40
CA LEU A 1057 2.71 11.03 6.71
C LEU A 1057 3.13 9.72 6.01
N PRO A 1058 2.94 8.50 6.56
CA PRO A 1058 3.38 7.25 5.94
C PRO A 1058 3.02 7.16 4.47
N VAL A 1059 1.86 7.73 4.20
CA VAL A 1059 1.22 7.81 2.91
C VAL A 1059 1.80 8.83 1.97
N ILE A 1060 2.22 10.00 2.42
CA ILE A 1060 2.68 11.03 1.45
C ILE A 1060 3.82 10.45 0.61
N TYR A 1061 4.62 9.60 1.27
CA TYR A 1061 5.55 8.66 0.68
C TYR A 1061 4.91 7.55 -0.17
N ASP A 1062 3.78 6.97 0.22
CA ASP A 1062 2.94 6.13 -0.65
C ASP A 1062 2.48 6.89 -1.91
N ARG A 1063 1.79 8.03 -1.83
CA ARG A 1063 1.33 8.88 -2.96
C ARG A 1063 2.42 9.29 -3.96
N GLY A 1064 3.70 9.05 -3.71
CA GLY A 1064 4.78 9.41 -4.64
C GLY A 1064 5.20 10.86 -4.59
N LEU A 1065 4.67 11.51 -3.56
CA LEU A 1065 5.07 12.77 -3.02
C LEU A 1065 6.13 12.50 -1.94
N ILE A 1066 6.50 13.56 -1.23
CA ILE A 1066 7.50 13.55 -0.16
C ILE A 1066 7.08 14.55 0.92
N GLY A 1067 7.55 14.34 2.13
CA GLY A 1067 7.11 15.13 3.28
C GLY A 1067 7.86 14.80 4.56
N MET A 1068 7.43 15.39 5.67
CA MET A 1068 7.94 15.05 7.00
C MET A 1068 6.94 15.38 8.10
N TYR A 1069 7.13 14.73 9.26
CA TYR A 1069 6.47 15.10 10.49
C TYR A 1069 7.02 16.44 10.97
N HIS A 1070 6.16 17.26 11.57
CA HIS A 1070 6.57 18.51 12.20
C HIS A 1070 5.64 18.89 13.36
N ASP A 1071 6.16 19.49 14.42
CA ASP A 1071 5.36 20.37 15.26
C ASP A 1071 5.60 21.82 14.83
N TRP A 1072 4.57 22.49 14.31
CA TRP A 1072 4.64 23.92 13.93
C TRP A 1072 4.86 24.88 15.12
N CYS A 1073 4.80 24.38 16.36
CA CYS A 1073 5.28 25.10 17.54
C CYS A 1073 6.82 25.00 17.75
N GLU A 1074 7.57 24.45 16.79
CA GLU A 1074 9.05 24.49 16.74
C GLU A 1074 9.54 24.86 15.32
N PRO A 1075 10.73 25.47 15.14
CA PRO A 1075 11.31 25.72 13.81
C PRO A 1075 11.68 24.45 13.02
N LEU A 1076 11.59 24.50 11.69
CA LEU A 1076 11.84 23.38 10.76
C LEU A 1076 13.34 23.17 10.46
N SER A 1077 13.75 21.91 10.28
CA SER A 1077 15.13 21.53 9.90
C SER A 1077 15.46 21.79 8.41
N THR A 1078 15.31 23.04 7.97
CA THR A 1078 15.67 23.49 6.62
C THR A 1078 16.41 24.83 6.65
N TYR A 1079 17.17 25.13 5.59
CA TYR A 1079 17.82 26.42 5.41
C TYR A 1079 16.79 27.55 5.23
N PRO A 1080 17.08 28.78 5.66
CA PRO A 1080 16.23 29.93 5.36
C PRO A 1080 16.07 30.14 3.84
N ARG A 1081 14.95 30.76 3.43
CA ARG A 1081 14.65 31.08 2.02
C ARG A 1081 14.63 29.83 1.10
N THR A 1082 14.02 28.73 1.56
CA THR A 1082 13.95 27.46 0.80
C THR A 1082 12.83 27.44 -0.24
N TYR A 1083 11.62 27.87 0.13
CA TYR A 1083 10.39 27.67 -0.63
C TYR A 1083 9.97 28.90 -1.43
N ASP A 1084 9.32 28.67 -2.57
CA ASP A 1084 8.75 29.69 -3.45
C ASP A 1084 7.26 29.97 -3.11
N LEU A 1085 6.53 28.96 -2.61
CA LEU A 1085 5.14 29.06 -2.17
C LEU A 1085 4.89 28.22 -0.91
N LEU A 1086 4.19 28.78 0.08
CA LEU A 1086 3.59 28.05 1.21
C LEU A 1086 2.07 27.96 1.03
N HIS A 1087 1.51 26.79 1.27
CA HIS A 1087 0.07 26.51 1.22
C HIS A 1087 -0.44 26.03 2.58
N SER A 1088 -1.68 26.38 2.94
CA SER A 1088 -2.33 25.92 4.16
C SER A 1088 -3.86 25.97 4.05
N SER A 1089 -4.52 24.88 4.41
CA SER A 1089 -5.98 24.83 4.63
C SER A 1089 -6.28 24.45 6.09
N TYR A 1090 -7.10 25.26 6.78
CA TYR A 1090 -7.60 25.10 8.15
C TYR A 1090 -6.54 24.67 9.20
N LEU A 1091 -5.38 25.33 9.20
CA LEU A 1091 -4.29 25.06 10.14
C LEU A 1091 -4.40 25.88 11.43
N PHE A 1092 -4.75 27.16 11.32
CA PHE A 1092 -4.43 28.14 12.37
C PHE A 1092 -5.42 28.06 13.53
N GLY A 1093 -6.70 27.79 13.28
CA GLY A 1093 -7.73 27.68 14.32
C GLY A 1093 -7.52 26.57 15.36
N ASN A 1094 -6.62 25.60 15.11
CA ASN A 1094 -6.19 24.61 16.10
C ASN A 1094 -4.73 24.79 16.57
N LEU A 1095 -3.87 25.43 15.78
CA LEU A 1095 -2.47 25.69 16.14
C LEU A 1095 -2.35 26.76 17.24
N THR A 1096 -3.14 27.82 17.15
CA THR A 1096 -3.18 28.95 18.12
C THR A 1096 -3.53 28.53 19.55
N LYS A 1097 -4.11 27.34 19.74
CA LYS A 1097 -4.43 26.77 21.06
C LYS A 1097 -3.22 26.21 21.81
N ARG A 1098 -2.02 26.15 21.19
CA ARG A 1098 -0.79 25.59 21.77
C ARG A 1098 0.42 26.50 21.73
N CYS A 1099 0.53 27.36 20.74
CA CYS A 1099 1.61 28.33 20.61
C CYS A 1099 1.14 29.60 19.92
N ASP A 1100 1.90 30.67 20.11
CA ASP A 1100 1.61 31.98 19.55
C ASP A 1100 1.77 31.96 18.02
N ILE A 1101 0.78 32.53 17.33
CA ILE A 1101 0.76 32.67 15.87
C ILE A 1101 1.91 33.55 15.35
N VAL A 1102 2.47 34.43 16.19
CA VAL A 1102 3.66 35.24 15.87
C VAL A 1102 4.92 34.37 15.74
N ASP A 1103 5.08 33.31 16.54
CA ASP A 1103 6.20 32.37 16.37
C ASP A 1103 6.09 31.61 15.03
N VAL A 1104 4.86 31.24 14.64
CA VAL A 1104 4.58 30.57 13.37
C VAL A 1104 4.84 31.51 12.18
N ALA A 1105 4.43 32.78 12.28
CA ALA A 1105 4.69 33.79 11.26
C ALA A 1105 6.20 34.08 11.08
N ALA A 1106 6.99 34.06 12.17
CA ALA A 1106 8.44 34.18 12.12
C ALA A 1106 9.08 33.02 11.34
N GLU A 1107 8.65 31.78 11.59
CA GLU A 1107 9.12 30.59 10.87
C GLU A 1107 8.69 30.61 9.39
N MET A 1108 7.47 31.07 9.08
CA MET A 1108 6.99 31.26 7.71
C MET A 1108 7.86 32.27 6.94
N ASP A 1109 8.20 33.42 7.53
CA ASP A 1109 9.19 34.33 6.93
C ASP A 1109 10.56 33.65 6.78
N ARG A 1110 11.01 32.88 7.78
CA ARG A 1110 12.31 32.21 7.72
C ARG A 1110 12.45 31.30 6.50
N ILE A 1111 11.44 30.47 6.23
CA ILE A 1111 11.51 29.43 5.19
C ILE A 1111 11.09 29.92 3.79
N LEU A 1112 10.33 31.01 3.69
CA LEU A 1112 9.86 31.60 2.42
C LEU A 1112 10.90 32.55 1.80
N ARG A 1113 11.09 32.45 0.48
CA ARG A 1113 11.98 33.33 -0.31
C ARG A 1113 11.42 34.76 -0.41
N PRO A 1114 12.27 35.80 -0.51
CA PRO A 1114 11.84 37.12 -0.95
C PRO A 1114 11.11 37.04 -2.30
N GLY A 1115 9.94 37.66 -2.41
CA GLY A 1115 9.04 37.55 -3.56
C GLY A 1115 8.14 36.31 -3.58
N GLY A 1116 8.33 35.37 -2.65
CA GLY A 1116 7.52 34.16 -2.53
C GLY A 1116 6.09 34.40 -2.01
N LEU A 1117 5.23 33.41 -2.21
CA LEU A 1117 3.79 33.48 -1.92
C LEU A 1117 3.36 32.63 -0.73
N VAL A 1118 2.25 33.04 -0.10
CA VAL A 1118 1.48 32.28 0.87
C VAL A 1118 0.02 32.25 0.41
N LEU A 1119 -0.58 31.06 0.42
CA LEU A 1119 -1.99 30.84 0.10
C LEU A 1119 -2.66 30.11 1.27
N ILE A 1120 -3.62 30.77 1.91
CA ILE A 1120 -4.32 30.30 3.11
C ILE A 1120 -5.82 30.25 2.88
N GLN A 1121 -6.43 29.13 3.25
CA GLN A 1121 -7.86 28.96 3.45
C GLN A 1121 -8.06 28.65 4.95
N ASP A 1122 -8.78 29.50 5.67
CA ASP A 1122 -9.09 29.33 7.10
C ASP A 1122 -10.36 30.14 7.42
N THR A 1123 -10.79 30.25 8.68
CA THR A 1123 -11.96 31.10 9.00
C THR A 1123 -11.64 32.60 8.81
N LEU A 1124 -12.66 33.41 8.48
CA LEU A 1124 -12.51 34.87 8.38
C LEU A 1124 -11.94 35.48 9.68
N GLU A 1125 -12.27 34.92 10.84
CA GLU A 1125 -11.70 35.31 12.14
C GLU A 1125 -10.17 35.09 12.19
N MET A 1126 -9.67 33.94 11.69
CA MET A 1126 -8.23 33.67 11.64
C MET A 1126 -7.52 34.50 10.58
N ILE A 1127 -8.15 34.73 9.42
CA ILE A 1127 -7.65 35.61 8.36
C ILE A 1127 -7.49 37.05 8.89
N ASN A 1128 -8.47 37.54 9.66
CA ASN A 1128 -8.41 38.87 10.29
C ASN A 1128 -7.32 38.98 11.38
N LYS A 1129 -6.95 37.87 12.05
CA LYS A 1129 -5.81 37.84 12.99
C LYS A 1129 -4.45 37.73 12.28
N LEU A 1130 -4.36 37.02 11.16
CA LEU A 1130 -3.14 36.85 10.36
C LEU A 1130 -2.76 38.11 9.56
N GLY A 1131 -3.76 38.80 9.00
CA GLY A 1131 -3.57 39.97 8.13
C GLY A 1131 -2.68 41.07 8.73
N PRO A 1132 -2.92 41.55 9.96
CA PRO A 1132 -2.06 42.53 10.63
C PRO A 1132 -0.61 42.06 10.80
N ILE A 1133 -0.41 40.78 11.12
CA ILE A 1133 0.93 40.21 11.36
C ILE A 1133 1.76 40.21 10.08
N PHE A 1134 1.21 39.74 8.96
CA PHE A 1134 1.91 39.79 7.67
C PHE A 1134 2.13 41.22 7.17
N ARG A 1135 1.24 42.17 7.49
CA ARG A 1135 1.47 43.60 7.22
C ARG A 1135 2.61 44.18 8.07
N SER A 1136 2.76 43.79 9.33
CA SER A 1136 3.92 44.17 10.17
C SER A 1136 5.27 43.64 9.66
N LEU A 1137 5.24 42.52 8.90
CA LEU A 1137 6.40 41.97 8.18
C LEU A 1137 6.62 42.64 6.80
N HIS A 1138 5.84 43.68 6.46
CA HIS A 1138 5.82 44.36 5.16
C HIS A 1138 5.55 43.41 3.97
N TRP A 1139 4.55 42.52 4.11
CA TRP A 1139 4.05 41.69 3.02
C TRP A 1139 2.81 42.31 2.37
N GLU A 1140 2.66 42.12 1.06
CA GLU A 1140 1.44 42.47 0.32
C GLU A 1140 0.35 41.44 0.65
N THR A 1141 -0.89 41.85 0.93
CA THR A 1141 -1.98 40.93 1.33
C THR A 1141 -3.28 41.19 0.55
N LYS A 1142 -3.94 40.13 0.06
CA LYS A 1142 -5.22 40.18 -0.66
C LYS A 1142 -6.15 39.05 -0.18
N LEU A 1143 -7.46 39.32 -0.11
CA LEU A 1143 -8.51 38.30 0.03
C LEU A 1143 -9.21 38.08 -1.33
N TYR A 1144 -9.67 36.86 -1.59
CA TYR A 1144 -10.37 36.46 -2.81
C TYR A 1144 -11.58 35.59 -2.46
N GLU A 1145 -12.75 35.93 -3.03
CA GLU A 1145 -14.06 35.28 -2.79
C GLU A 1145 -14.38 35.05 -1.30
N ASP A 1146 -13.89 35.95 -0.43
CA ASP A 1146 -13.98 35.93 1.04
C ASP A 1146 -13.56 34.62 1.72
N GLN A 1147 -12.80 33.78 1.01
CA GLN A 1147 -12.37 32.44 1.45
C GLN A 1147 -10.86 32.20 1.32
N PHE A 1148 -10.20 32.85 0.35
CA PHE A 1148 -8.79 32.57 0.01
C PHE A 1148 -7.91 33.80 0.27
N PHE A 1149 -7.10 33.73 1.32
CA PHE A 1149 -6.15 34.77 1.71
C PHE A 1149 -4.79 34.52 1.07
N VAL A 1150 -4.34 35.49 0.26
CA VAL A 1150 -3.07 35.45 -0.47
C VAL A 1150 -2.14 36.52 0.08
N ALA A 1151 -0.91 36.15 0.44
CA ALA A 1151 0.12 37.09 0.85
C ALA A 1151 1.41 36.90 0.05
N LYS A 1152 2.13 37.99 -0.24
CA LYS A 1152 3.39 38.00 -0.99
C LYS A 1152 4.49 38.66 -0.17
N LYS A 1153 5.56 37.91 0.08
CA LYS A 1153 6.68 38.30 0.94
C LYS A 1153 7.56 39.36 0.26
N GLY A 1154 7.76 40.49 0.93
CA GLY A 1154 8.74 41.51 0.53
C GLY A 1154 10.20 41.12 0.81
N SER A 1155 11.12 42.05 0.51
CA SER A 1155 12.56 41.93 0.86
C SER A 1155 12.93 42.71 2.14
N TRP A 1156 11.95 43.23 2.87
CA TRP A 1156 12.16 44.06 4.05
C TRP A 1156 12.78 43.27 5.22
N ARG A 1157 13.58 43.98 6.02
CA ARG A 1157 14.16 43.54 7.29
C ARG A 1157 14.30 44.72 8.27
N PRO A 1158 14.16 44.47 9.59
CA PRO A 1158 14.42 45.48 10.62
C PRO A 1158 15.92 45.80 10.71
N THR A 1159 16.25 46.93 11.35
CA THR A 1159 17.63 47.41 11.56
C THR A 1159 18.20 47.04 12.93
N THR A 1160 17.33 46.69 13.89
CA THR A 1160 17.66 46.20 15.22
C THR A 1160 18.01 44.71 15.18
N TYR A 1161 18.91 44.27 16.06
CA TYR A 1161 19.28 42.86 16.22
C TYR A 1161 18.74 42.30 17.54
N ASP A 1162 18.52 40.99 17.56
CA ASP A 1162 18.22 40.23 18.77
C ASP A 1162 19.51 40.02 19.61
N ALA A 1163 19.33 39.85 20.93
CA ALA A 1163 20.40 40.02 21.94
C ALA A 1163 21.26 38.77 22.18
#